data_AF-A0A5J4L2M1-F1
#
_entry.id   AF-A0A5J4L2M1-F1
#
_cell.length_a   1.000
_cell.length_b   1.000
_cell.length_c   1.000
_cell.angle_alpha   90.00
_cell.angle_beta   90.00
_cell.angle_gamma   90.00
#
_symmetry.space_group_name_H-M   'P 1'
#
loop_
_entity.id
_entity.type
_entity.pdbx_description
1 polymer ?
#
loop_
_entity_poly.entity_id
_entity_poly.type
_entity_poly.pdbx_seq_one_letter_code
_entity_poly.pdbx_strand_id
1 'polypeptide(L)'
;MGGLVTPDTIVVEKASGTILKQEITAKDVMTVRTPTGTHEEPVPQDQCTQAVLTAPQVAELTRLGVQIEKLYAQPMDIEWARQAERFFIVQARPITTLRGSNAPCEEWNDSLKVDYLWSNGNLGEAVPDVMTPCTWSLIEVFMSEATSPMYAPGIREYQPVGNIGGRFYMNISLTTTISRKFGAGQKRFKAAIEEAFGHIPEGLEIPLIPVSRWHLVRSILPIVLRVQQRVKTNMRKMPEFFSTAAARCETLKTRIRASSDPVDLITLWHSELEPFLREASSMLEAATRQEGNGSGLYMVRRDLRELVGETDANVLLSGLSSGANPLASLGPLVGLDQLIRGEIDRATFIRQYGHRSPHEFEVSIPRPAEDPAWIDDQLAGLRAAPVDVQTLFTRQQEAQTAAWERFKQRYPRKAVKMQRRIQRSMVVFRDRETARSEVIRVFWVLREFVLRAGELSGQGEALFMLSMDEILAVLAGDEAPLAHIPARRTAYERYSALPAYPALIRGHFDPLRWVADPQRRSDVFDASGQTPASTSELITGFPGAEGSIEGRVRVITTVDMGNELQPGEILVTIVTNIGWTPLFPRAAAVVTDVGAPLSHAAIVARELGIPAVVGCGNATMRLHTGDLVRVNGGQGTVEILS
;
A
#
# COMPACT_ATOMS: atom_id res chain seq x y z
N MET A 1 38.18 -6.81 10.70
CA MET A 1 38.81 -6.93 9.36
C MET A 1 39.11 -5.53 8.84
N GLY A 2 40.38 -5.16 8.65
CA GLY A 2 40.73 -3.91 7.96
C GLY A 2 40.43 -4.08 6.47
N GLY A 3 39.64 -3.20 5.87
CA GLY A 3 39.15 -3.32 4.48
C GLY A 3 40.20 -3.05 3.39
N LEU A 4 41.48 -3.36 3.66
CA LEU A 4 42.64 -3.03 2.81
C LEU A 4 43.12 -4.21 1.96
N VAL A 5 42.60 -5.42 2.17
CA VAL A 5 43.03 -6.65 1.47
C VAL A 5 41.90 -7.18 0.57
N THR A 6 42.20 -7.44 -0.70
CA THR A 6 41.27 -8.04 -1.66
C THR A 6 41.38 -9.58 -1.62
N PRO A 7 40.33 -10.32 -1.24
CA PRO A 7 40.39 -11.79 -1.15
C PRO A 7 40.01 -12.47 -2.47
N ASP A 8 40.40 -13.75 -2.61
CA ASP A 8 39.79 -14.64 -3.61
C ASP A 8 38.36 -14.98 -3.20
N THR A 9 37.47 -15.20 -4.18
CA THR A 9 36.10 -15.68 -3.94
C THR A 9 35.90 -17.06 -4.57
N ILE A 10 35.55 -18.06 -3.76
CA ILE A 10 35.31 -19.43 -4.21
C ILE A 10 33.90 -19.86 -3.77
N VAL A 11 33.08 -20.34 -4.72
CA VAL A 11 31.74 -20.88 -4.50
C VAL A 11 31.76 -22.37 -4.77
N VAL A 12 31.33 -23.15 -3.78
CA VAL A 12 31.35 -24.62 -3.81
C VAL A 12 29.93 -25.17 -3.63
N GLU A 13 29.59 -26.20 -4.39
CA GLU A 13 28.35 -26.96 -4.17
C GLU A 13 28.50 -27.84 -2.92
N LYS A 14 27.71 -27.55 -1.88
CA LYS A 14 27.78 -28.20 -0.57
C LYS A 14 27.64 -29.73 -0.60
N ALA A 15 26.84 -30.28 -1.51
CA ALA A 15 26.55 -31.71 -1.56
C ALA A 15 27.68 -32.52 -2.19
N SER A 16 28.30 -32.00 -3.26
CA SER A 16 29.34 -32.70 -4.02
C SER A 16 30.76 -32.24 -3.68
N GLY A 17 30.92 -31.06 -3.07
CA GLY A 17 32.22 -30.41 -2.89
C GLY A 17 32.79 -29.82 -4.19
N THR A 18 32.01 -29.77 -5.26
CA THR A 18 32.45 -29.26 -6.57
C THR A 18 32.57 -27.74 -6.56
N ILE A 19 33.68 -27.21 -7.05
CA ILE A 19 33.87 -25.76 -7.22
C ILE A 19 32.99 -25.30 -8.39
N LEU A 20 31.99 -24.46 -8.10
CA LEU A 20 31.07 -23.89 -9.09
C LEU A 20 31.62 -22.60 -9.71
N LYS A 21 32.30 -21.79 -8.90
CA LYS A 21 32.94 -20.54 -9.32
C LYS A 21 34.21 -20.31 -8.52
N GLN A 22 35.28 -19.87 -9.16
CA GLN A 22 36.51 -19.42 -8.52
C GLN A 22 36.97 -18.14 -9.20
N GLU A 23 37.09 -17.08 -8.41
CA GLU A 23 37.52 -15.76 -8.84
C GLU A 23 38.78 -15.40 -8.07
N ILE A 24 39.91 -15.35 -8.79
CA ILE A 24 41.23 -15.03 -8.24
C ILE A 24 41.47 -13.55 -8.44
N THR A 25 41.69 -12.82 -7.35
CA THR A 25 41.95 -11.38 -7.39
C THR A 25 43.43 -11.10 -7.15
N ALA A 26 43.92 -9.99 -7.71
CA ALA A 26 45.25 -9.51 -7.42
C ALA A 26 45.30 -8.98 -5.97
N LYS A 27 46.26 -9.47 -5.20
CA LYS A 27 46.42 -9.17 -3.77
C LYS A 27 47.58 -8.21 -3.61
N ASP A 28 47.28 -6.95 -3.30
CA ASP A 28 48.31 -5.90 -3.24
C ASP A 28 49.02 -5.84 -1.87
N VAL A 29 48.33 -6.21 -0.79
CA VAL A 29 48.80 -6.10 0.59
C VAL A 29 48.55 -7.39 1.37
N MET A 30 49.49 -7.80 2.22
CA MET A 30 49.32 -8.84 3.24
C MET A 30 49.70 -8.35 4.63
N THR A 31 49.07 -8.92 5.65
CA THR A 31 49.41 -8.64 7.05
C THR A 31 50.32 -9.74 7.60
N VAL A 32 51.52 -9.36 8.04
CA VAL A 32 52.49 -10.27 8.66
C VAL A 32 52.62 -10.06 10.16
N ARG A 33 52.90 -11.14 10.88
CA ARG A 33 53.12 -11.12 12.33
C ARG A 33 54.54 -10.67 12.64
N THR A 34 54.68 -9.71 13.54
CA THR A 34 55.97 -9.27 14.11
C THR A 34 56.07 -9.70 15.57
N PRO A 35 57.26 -9.62 16.20
CA PRO A 35 57.41 -9.95 17.63
C PRO A 35 56.51 -9.12 18.57
N THR A 36 56.12 -7.91 18.17
CA THR A 36 55.35 -6.95 18.98
C THR A 36 53.93 -6.69 18.46
N GLY A 37 53.49 -7.35 17.39
CA GLY A 37 52.16 -7.11 16.80
C GLY A 37 52.04 -7.62 15.37
N THR A 38 51.44 -6.80 14.50
CA THR A 38 51.28 -7.07 13.07
C THR A 38 51.68 -5.85 12.24
N HIS A 39 52.11 -6.07 11.00
CA HIS A 39 52.47 -5.02 10.05
C HIS A 39 51.93 -5.38 8.66
N GLU A 40 51.55 -4.38 7.87
CA GLU A 40 51.12 -4.57 6.48
C GLU A 40 52.30 -4.42 5.53
N GLU A 41 52.49 -5.37 4.64
CA GLU A 41 53.53 -5.30 3.61
C GLU A 41 52.99 -5.75 2.24
N PRO A 42 53.60 -5.30 1.12
CA PRO A 42 53.17 -5.72 -0.21
C PRO A 42 53.28 -7.23 -0.39
N VAL A 43 52.32 -7.83 -1.08
CA VAL A 43 52.43 -9.25 -1.46
C VAL A 43 53.53 -9.41 -2.51
N PRO A 44 54.43 -10.40 -2.38
CA PRO A 44 55.42 -10.72 -3.40
C PRO A 44 54.78 -10.89 -4.78
N GLN A 45 55.42 -10.36 -5.82
CA GLN A 45 54.86 -10.30 -7.18
C GLN A 45 54.58 -11.69 -7.79
N ASP A 46 55.30 -12.71 -7.33
CA ASP A 46 55.11 -14.10 -7.70
C ASP A 46 53.90 -14.76 -7.01
N GLN A 47 53.35 -14.13 -5.96
CA GLN A 47 52.24 -14.64 -5.14
C GLN A 47 50.95 -13.83 -5.29
N CYS A 48 51.02 -12.58 -5.76
CA CYS A 48 49.88 -11.66 -5.78
C CYS A 48 48.70 -12.13 -6.64
N THR A 49 48.94 -12.96 -7.65
CA THR A 49 47.91 -13.55 -8.54
C THR A 49 47.72 -15.05 -8.35
N GLN A 50 48.37 -15.66 -7.36
CA GLN A 50 48.17 -17.07 -7.05
C GLN A 50 46.86 -17.28 -6.29
N ALA A 51 46.24 -18.45 -6.52
CA ALA A 51 45.10 -18.90 -5.75
C ALA A 51 45.54 -19.18 -4.30
N VAL A 52 44.80 -18.65 -3.33
CA VAL A 52 45.12 -18.83 -1.89
C VAL A 52 44.95 -20.28 -1.43
N LEU A 53 44.05 -21.02 -2.09
CA LEU A 53 43.73 -22.40 -1.78
C LEU A 53 43.79 -23.28 -3.03
N THR A 54 44.36 -24.47 -2.86
CA THR A 54 44.30 -25.55 -3.86
C THR A 54 42.95 -26.27 -3.81
N ALA A 55 42.57 -26.99 -4.88
CA ALA A 55 41.31 -27.75 -4.90
C ALA A 55 41.16 -28.77 -3.74
N PRO A 56 42.21 -29.53 -3.34
CA PRO A 56 42.13 -30.38 -2.16
C PRO A 56 41.87 -29.61 -0.86
N GLN A 57 42.48 -28.43 -0.70
CA GLN A 57 42.29 -27.57 0.48
C GLN A 57 40.88 -26.97 0.52
N VAL A 58 40.30 -26.61 -0.63
CA VAL A 58 38.89 -26.17 -0.73
C VAL A 58 37.94 -27.28 -0.31
N ALA A 59 38.20 -28.52 -0.72
CA ALA A 59 37.41 -29.68 -0.33
C ALA A 59 37.50 -29.94 1.19
N GLU A 60 38.69 -29.85 1.77
CA GLU A 60 38.88 -29.99 3.21
C GLU A 60 38.14 -28.90 4.01
N LEU A 61 38.27 -27.63 3.59
CA LEU A 61 37.62 -26.50 4.26
C LEU A 61 36.09 -26.59 4.14
N THR A 62 35.58 -27.04 3.00
CA THR A 62 34.15 -27.30 2.78
C THR A 62 33.64 -28.39 3.72
N ARG A 63 34.39 -29.49 3.89
CA ARG A 63 34.07 -30.56 4.84
C ARG A 63 34.01 -30.03 6.28
N LEU A 64 34.95 -29.16 6.68
CA LEU A 64 34.94 -28.51 7.99
C LEU A 64 33.72 -27.60 8.16
N GLY A 65 33.39 -26.78 7.17
CA GLY A 65 32.19 -25.93 7.18
C GLY A 65 30.89 -26.73 7.35
N VAL A 66 30.74 -27.83 6.62
CA VAL A 66 29.59 -28.74 6.74
C VAL A 66 29.53 -29.41 8.11
N GLN A 67 30.67 -29.78 8.71
CA GLN A 67 30.70 -30.34 10.06
C GLN A 67 30.27 -29.33 11.12
N ILE A 68 30.73 -28.08 11.00
CA ILE A 68 30.37 -26.98 11.91
C ILE A 68 28.89 -26.65 11.78
N GLU A 69 28.38 -26.51 10.56
CA GLU A 69 26.96 -26.28 10.31
C GLU A 69 26.08 -27.40 10.89
N LYS A 70 26.48 -28.67 10.73
CA LYS A 70 25.79 -29.81 11.34
C LYS A 70 25.83 -29.77 12.86
N LEU A 71 26.95 -29.34 13.45
CA LEU A 71 27.09 -29.22 14.91
C LEU A 71 26.15 -28.17 15.49
N TYR A 72 25.98 -27.03 14.81
CA TYR A 72 25.12 -25.93 15.26
C TYR A 72 23.68 -26.00 14.72
N ALA A 73 23.37 -26.97 13.85
CA ALA A 73 22.08 -27.15 13.18
C ALA A 73 21.56 -25.90 12.45
N GLN A 74 22.47 -25.01 12.01
CA GLN A 74 22.15 -23.76 11.32
C GLN A 74 23.32 -23.27 10.47
N PRO A 75 23.10 -22.41 9.45
CA PRO A 75 24.16 -21.78 8.68
C PRO A 75 25.11 -20.93 9.55
N MET A 76 26.41 -21.09 9.37
CA MET A 76 27.44 -20.42 10.18
C MET A 76 28.40 -19.59 9.29
N ASP A 77 28.69 -18.37 9.73
CA ASP A 77 29.80 -17.54 9.26
C ASP A 77 31.04 -17.96 10.07
N ILE A 78 32.10 -18.35 9.37
CA ILE A 78 33.25 -19.05 9.96
C ILE A 78 34.52 -18.31 9.55
N GLU A 79 35.24 -17.81 10.56
CA GLU A 79 36.60 -17.33 10.38
C GLU A 79 37.59 -18.46 10.64
N TRP A 80 38.56 -18.61 9.75
CA TRP A 80 39.56 -19.67 9.80
C TRP A 80 40.96 -19.11 9.50
N ALA A 81 41.96 -19.82 9.99
CA ALA A 81 43.36 -19.58 9.68
C ALA A 81 44.00 -20.88 9.18
N ARG A 82 45.01 -20.78 8.32
CA ARG A 82 45.81 -21.92 7.88
C ARG A 82 47.26 -21.71 8.28
N GLN A 83 47.86 -22.73 8.90
CA GLN A 83 49.29 -22.79 9.15
C GLN A 83 49.82 -24.10 8.61
N ALA A 84 50.76 -24.04 7.65
CA ALA A 84 51.18 -25.19 6.85
C ALA A 84 49.96 -25.92 6.25
N GLU A 85 49.88 -27.25 6.35
CA GLU A 85 48.79 -28.06 5.80
C GLU A 85 47.60 -28.24 6.76
N ARG A 86 47.44 -27.37 7.77
CA ARG A 86 46.37 -27.50 8.76
C ARG A 86 45.51 -26.24 8.85
N PHE A 87 44.20 -26.45 8.83
CA PHE A 87 43.20 -25.42 9.13
C PHE A 87 42.89 -25.34 10.63
N PHE A 88 42.68 -24.12 11.09
CA PHE A 88 42.26 -23.76 12.45
C PHE A 88 41.00 -22.90 12.34
N ILE A 89 39.96 -23.23 13.09
CA ILE A 89 38.74 -22.42 13.17
C ILE A 89 38.94 -21.44 14.33
N VAL A 90 38.93 -20.14 14.03
CA VAL A 90 39.20 -19.09 15.02
C VAL A 90 37.91 -18.41 15.50
N GLN A 91 36.86 -18.42 14.67
CA GLN A 91 35.52 -17.99 15.05
C GLN A 91 34.46 -18.75 14.25
N ALA A 92 33.32 -19.06 14.87
CA ALA A 92 32.12 -19.52 14.18
C ALA A 92 30.92 -18.81 14.81
N ARG A 93 30.16 -18.06 14.00
CA ARG A 93 28.97 -17.31 14.43
C ARG A 93 27.79 -17.61 13.52
N PRO A 94 26.55 -17.64 14.00
CA PRO A 94 25.38 -17.88 13.15
C PRO A 94 25.25 -16.81 12.07
N ILE A 95 24.89 -17.20 10.84
CA ILE A 95 24.56 -16.22 9.80
C ILE A 95 23.15 -15.71 10.06
N THR A 96 23.03 -14.58 10.75
CA THR A 96 21.74 -13.98 11.12
C THR A 96 21.02 -13.33 9.94
N THR A 97 21.69 -13.17 8.81
CA THR A 97 21.11 -12.66 7.55
C THR A 97 20.56 -13.77 6.66
N LEU A 98 20.93 -15.03 6.90
CA LEU A 98 20.31 -16.19 6.27
C LEU A 98 19.08 -16.56 7.09
N ARG A 99 17.94 -16.67 6.41
CA ARG A 99 16.67 -16.96 7.06
C ARG A 99 16.76 -18.22 7.92
N GLY A 100 16.26 -18.09 9.14
CA GLY A 100 15.89 -19.20 10.01
C GLY A 100 17.02 -19.70 10.89
N SER A 101 17.39 -18.93 11.92
CA SER A 101 17.63 -19.45 13.27
C SER A 101 18.11 -18.34 14.23
N ASN A 102 17.28 -18.11 15.25
CA ASN A 102 17.58 -17.53 16.56
C ASN A 102 17.81 -16.00 16.67
N ALA A 103 16.82 -15.24 16.21
CA ALA A 103 15.96 -14.43 17.08
C ALA A 103 14.50 -14.65 16.64
N PRO A 104 13.49 -14.67 17.54
CA PRO A 104 12.12 -15.01 17.19
C PRO A 104 11.43 -13.81 16.53
N CYS A 105 11.94 -13.35 15.38
CA CYS A 105 11.28 -12.31 14.62
C CYS A 105 10.63 -12.96 13.41
N GLU A 106 9.30 -12.94 13.38
CA GLU A 106 8.53 -13.42 12.25
C GLU A 106 8.81 -12.53 11.03
N GLU A 107 9.06 -13.15 9.87
CA GLU A 107 9.37 -12.43 8.64
C GLU A 107 8.10 -12.31 7.78
N TRP A 108 7.58 -11.09 7.64
CA TRP A 108 6.37 -10.79 6.88
C TRP A 108 6.72 -10.27 5.49
N ASN A 109 7.33 -11.10 4.65
CA ASN A 109 7.82 -10.62 3.36
C ASN A 109 7.66 -11.64 2.23
N ASP A 110 6.53 -11.55 1.54
CA ASP A 110 6.20 -12.38 0.38
C ASP A 110 7.05 -12.10 -0.85
N SER A 111 7.64 -10.91 -0.97
CA SER A 111 8.55 -10.58 -2.10
C SER A 111 9.75 -11.50 -2.16
N LEU A 112 10.09 -12.14 -1.04
CA LEU A 112 11.23 -13.03 -0.95
C LEU A 112 10.93 -14.50 -1.28
N LYS A 113 9.68 -14.81 -1.65
CA LYS A 113 9.25 -16.14 -2.06
C LYS A 113 9.32 -16.31 -3.57
N VAL A 114 9.02 -15.24 -4.33
CA VAL A 114 8.94 -15.29 -5.80
C VAL A 114 9.35 -13.94 -6.40
N ASP A 115 10.05 -13.98 -7.54
CA ASP A 115 10.36 -12.78 -8.34
C ASP A 115 9.13 -12.35 -9.16
N TYR A 116 8.34 -11.44 -8.58
CA TYR A 116 7.20 -10.80 -9.21
C TYR A 116 7.33 -9.28 -9.19
N LEU A 117 6.51 -8.62 -10.01
CA LEU A 117 6.22 -7.21 -9.85
C LEU A 117 5.03 -7.04 -8.91
N TRP A 118 5.29 -6.43 -7.76
CA TRP A 118 4.32 -6.07 -6.74
C TRP A 118 3.96 -4.59 -6.85
N SER A 119 2.70 -4.23 -6.61
CA SER A 119 2.29 -2.83 -6.55
C SER A 119 1.37 -2.55 -5.37
N ASN A 120 1.59 -1.43 -4.69
CA ASN A 120 0.66 -0.88 -3.72
C ASN A 120 0.02 0.43 -4.19
N GLY A 121 0.20 0.93 -5.43
CA GLY A 121 -0.18 2.30 -5.83
C GLY A 121 -1.52 2.85 -5.27
N ASN A 122 -2.66 2.38 -5.76
CA ASN A 122 -3.99 2.78 -5.21
C ASN A 122 -4.35 2.09 -3.89
N LEU A 123 -3.58 1.09 -3.48
CA LEU A 123 -3.90 0.24 -2.32
C LEU A 123 -3.22 0.71 -1.05
N GLY A 124 -2.05 1.33 -1.14
CA GLY A 124 -1.39 2.04 -0.07
C GLY A 124 -2.15 3.31 0.32
N GLU A 125 -2.97 3.88 -0.58
CA GLU A 125 -3.99 4.86 -0.18
C GLU A 125 -5.07 4.22 0.70
N ALA A 126 -5.48 3.00 0.37
CA ALA A 126 -6.58 2.33 1.05
C ALA A 126 -6.17 1.67 2.38
N VAL A 127 -4.99 1.08 2.41
CA VAL A 127 -4.39 0.32 3.51
C VAL A 127 -2.94 0.78 3.65
N PRO A 128 -2.70 2.00 4.18
CA PRO A 128 -1.36 2.57 4.30
C PRO A 128 -0.51 1.91 5.39
N ASP A 129 -1.19 1.27 6.34
CA ASP A 129 -0.61 0.83 7.60
C ASP A 129 0.22 -0.45 7.43
N VAL A 130 1.17 -0.63 8.36
CA VAL A 130 1.66 -1.96 8.69
C VAL A 130 0.49 -2.69 9.35
N MET A 131 0.04 -3.75 8.71
CA MET A 131 -1.11 -4.50 9.17
C MET A 131 -0.72 -5.44 10.30
N THR A 132 -1.57 -5.49 11.32
CA THR A 132 -1.52 -6.57 12.29
C THR A 132 -1.89 -7.92 11.63
N PRO A 133 -1.42 -9.06 12.15
CA PRO A 133 -1.83 -10.39 11.71
C PRO A 133 -3.36 -10.57 11.66
N CYS A 134 -4.07 -9.96 12.61
CA CYS A 134 -5.54 -9.91 12.61
C CYS A 134 -6.06 -9.21 11.35
N THR A 135 -5.64 -7.95 11.11
CA THR A 135 -6.04 -7.20 9.91
C THR A 135 -5.67 -7.92 8.63
N TRP A 136 -4.47 -8.50 8.53
CA TRP A 136 -4.05 -9.23 7.33
C TRP A 136 -5.01 -10.39 7.02
N SER A 137 -5.39 -11.19 8.02
CA SER A 137 -6.32 -12.30 7.82
C SER A 137 -7.72 -11.85 7.35
N LEU A 138 -8.20 -10.69 7.84
CA LEU A 138 -9.46 -10.09 7.41
C LEU A 138 -9.37 -9.55 5.97
N ILE A 139 -8.23 -8.94 5.61
CA ILE A 139 -7.95 -8.47 4.26
C ILE A 139 -7.90 -9.64 3.28
N GLU A 140 -7.34 -10.79 3.66
CA GLU A 140 -7.34 -11.98 2.80
C GLU A 140 -8.76 -12.46 2.49
N VAL A 141 -9.67 -12.47 3.48
CA VAL A 141 -11.09 -12.77 3.28
C VAL A 141 -11.72 -11.75 2.34
N PHE A 142 -11.53 -10.45 2.60
CA PHE A 142 -12.05 -9.36 1.77
C PHE A 142 -11.57 -9.47 0.30
N MET A 143 -10.27 -9.70 0.08
CA MET A 143 -9.68 -9.78 -1.25
C MET A 143 -10.11 -11.04 -2.01
N SER A 144 -10.32 -12.16 -1.31
CA SER A 144 -10.84 -13.39 -1.91
C SER A 144 -12.23 -13.20 -2.54
N GLU A 145 -13.04 -12.30 -1.99
CA GLU A 145 -14.35 -11.94 -2.55
C GLU A 145 -14.23 -10.90 -3.67
N ALA A 146 -13.43 -9.84 -3.47
CA ALA A 146 -13.30 -8.74 -4.44
C ALA A 146 -12.62 -9.18 -5.75
N THR A 147 -11.72 -10.16 -5.66
CA THR A 147 -10.90 -10.67 -6.78
C THR A 147 -11.02 -12.18 -6.95
N SER A 148 -12.20 -12.77 -6.69
CA SER A 148 -12.44 -14.22 -6.70
C SER A 148 -11.84 -15.00 -7.89
N PRO A 149 -11.82 -14.50 -9.14
CA PRO A 149 -11.13 -15.18 -10.24
C PRO A 149 -9.63 -15.44 -10.00
N MET A 150 -8.95 -14.57 -9.26
CA MET A 150 -7.53 -14.71 -8.91
C MET A 150 -7.32 -15.71 -7.76
N TYR A 151 -8.37 -16.00 -6.99
CA TYR A 151 -8.35 -16.99 -5.90
C TYR A 151 -8.90 -18.36 -6.33
N ALA A 152 -9.06 -18.57 -7.63
CA ALA A 152 -9.41 -19.88 -8.18
C ALA A 152 -8.38 -20.95 -7.81
N PRO A 153 -8.78 -22.21 -7.58
CA PRO A 153 -7.83 -23.33 -7.48
C PRO A 153 -6.92 -23.40 -8.72
N GLY A 154 -5.61 -23.55 -8.52
CA GLY A 154 -4.61 -23.48 -9.60
C GLY A 154 -4.17 -22.05 -9.99
N ILE A 155 -4.80 -21.01 -9.42
CA ILE A 155 -4.38 -19.61 -9.55
C ILE A 155 -3.92 -19.01 -8.22
N ARG A 156 -4.61 -19.35 -7.11
CA ARG A 156 -4.30 -18.84 -5.77
C ARG A 156 -2.86 -19.11 -5.35
N GLU A 157 -2.25 -20.19 -5.84
CA GLU A 157 -0.87 -20.57 -5.51
C GLU A 157 0.16 -19.55 -6.03
N TYR A 158 -0.24 -18.69 -6.98
CA TYR A 158 0.61 -17.61 -7.49
C TYR A 158 0.51 -16.31 -6.67
N GLN A 159 -0.10 -16.34 -5.48
CA GLN A 159 -0.18 -15.21 -4.56
C GLN A 159 -0.73 -13.93 -5.22
N PRO A 160 -2.05 -13.81 -5.42
CA PRO A 160 -2.66 -12.61 -5.99
C PRO A 160 -2.36 -11.32 -5.23
N VAL A 161 -2.18 -11.46 -3.92
CA VAL A 161 -1.78 -10.41 -2.98
C VAL A 161 -0.59 -10.91 -2.16
N GLY A 162 0.18 -9.98 -1.59
CA GLY A 162 1.30 -10.28 -0.72
C GLY A 162 1.41 -9.28 0.43
N ASN A 163 1.95 -9.76 1.55
CA ASN A 163 2.38 -8.96 2.68
C ASN A 163 3.89 -8.75 2.59
N ILE A 164 4.31 -7.51 2.35
CA ILE A 164 5.72 -7.12 2.23
C ILE A 164 6.02 -6.16 3.38
N GLY A 165 6.83 -6.61 4.33
CA GLY A 165 7.15 -5.94 5.60
C GLY A 165 5.92 -5.36 6.30
N GLY A 166 4.85 -6.15 6.42
CA GLY A 166 3.58 -5.75 7.03
C GLY A 166 2.61 -5.00 6.11
N ARG A 167 3.01 -4.65 4.88
CA ARG A 167 2.23 -3.77 3.99
C ARG A 167 1.61 -4.54 2.83
N PHE A 168 0.44 -4.07 2.38
CA PHE A 168 -0.36 -4.74 1.35
C PHE A 168 0.16 -4.46 -0.07
N TYR A 169 0.37 -5.52 -0.86
CA TYR A 169 0.74 -5.44 -2.26
C TYR A 169 -0.08 -6.37 -3.15
N MET A 170 -0.38 -5.93 -4.38
CA MET A 170 -0.96 -6.77 -5.44
C MET A 170 0.12 -7.33 -6.36
N ASN A 171 -0.09 -8.55 -6.82
CA ASN A 171 0.76 -9.20 -7.82
C ASN A 171 0.38 -8.74 -9.24
N ILE A 172 1.15 -7.81 -9.80
CA ILE A 172 0.98 -7.30 -11.16
C ILE A 172 1.44 -8.31 -12.21
N SER A 173 2.40 -9.16 -11.88
CA SER A 173 2.84 -10.28 -12.74
C SER A 173 1.69 -11.23 -13.06
N LEU A 174 0.85 -11.57 -12.06
CA LEU A 174 -0.32 -12.43 -12.25
C LEU A 174 -1.38 -11.78 -13.14
N THR A 175 -1.76 -10.53 -12.85
CA THR A 175 -2.78 -9.81 -13.62
C THR A 175 -2.34 -9.63 -15.08
N THR A 176 -1.06 -9.31 -15.30
CA THR A 176 -0.45 -9.19 -16.62
C THR A 176 -0.43 -10.51 -17.36
N THR A 177 -0.10 -11.62 -16.69
CA THR A 177 -0.10 -12.95 -17.27
C THR A 177 -1.49 -13.34 -17.76
N ILE A 178 -2.51 -13.19 -16.91
CA ILE A 178 -3.91 -13.45 -17.28
C ILE A 178 -4.30 -12.62 -18.51
N SER A 179 -4.11 -11.30 -18.44
CA SER A 179 -4.45 -10.37 -19.52
C SER A 179 -3.83 -10.74 -20.87
N ARG A 180 -2.52 -11.05 -20.91
CA ARG A 180 -1.82 -11.47 -22.14
C ARG A 180 -2.36 -12.78 -22.69
N LYS A 181 -2.66 -13.76 -21.84
CA LYS A 181 -3.21 -15.07 -22.27
C LYS A 181 -4.66 -14.97 -22.79
N PHE A 182 -5.41 -13.95 -22.39
CA PHE A 182 -6.78 -13.67 -22.87
C PHE A 182 -6.84 -12.65 -24.03
N GLY A 183 -5.69 -12.19 -24.54
CA GLY A 183 -5.64 -11.39 -25.77
C GLY A 183 -6.08 -9.93 -25.64
N ALA A 184 -6.07 -9.37 -24.42
CA ALA A 184 -6.26 -7.94 -24.28
C ALA A 184 -5.06 -7.20 -24.92
N GLY A 185 -5.34 -6.19 -25.76
CA GLY A 185 -4.29 -5.41 -26.41
C GLY A 185 -3.36 -4.76 -25.38
N GLN A 186 -2.06 -5.03 -25.47
CA GLN A 186 -1.04 -4.67 -24.48
C GLN A 186 -1.06 -3.17 -24.11
N LYS A 187 -1.29 -2.27 -25.08
CA LYS A 187 -1.42 -0.82 -24.84
C LYS A 187 -2.64 -0.44 -23.99
N ARG A 188 -3.80 -1.07 -24.24
CA ARG A 188 -5.03 -0.79 -23.48
C ARG A 188 -4.93 -1.30 -22.05
N PHE A 189 -4.30 -2.46 -21.88
CA PHE A 189 -4.08 -3.03 -20.55
C PHE A 189 -3.05 -2.23 -19.75
N LYS A 190 -1.93 -1.82 -20.36
CA LYS A 190 -0.95 -0.94 -19.73
C LYS A 190 -1.60 0.36 -19.26
N ALA A 191 -2.35 1.05 -20.13
CA ALA A 191 -3.05 2.28 -19.74
C ALA A 191 -4.03 2.07 -18.57
N ALA A 192 -4.77 0.96 -18.55
CA ALA A 192 -5.69 0.64 -17.46
C ALA A 192 -4.95 0.32 -16.14
N ILE A 193 -3.80 -0.37 -16.20
CA ILE A 193 -2.95 -0.57 -15.03
C ILE A 193 -2.39 0.75 -14.54
N GLU A 194 -1.85 1.59 -15.42
CA GLU A 194 -1.18 2.82 -15.01
C GLU A 194 -2.14 3.82 -14.37
N GLU A 195 -3.40 3.85 -14.82
CA GLU A 195 -4.45 4.66 -14.19
C GLU A 195 -4.95 4.07 -12.87
N ALA A 196 -4.85 2.74 -12.68
CA ALA A 196 -5.32 2.05 -11.49
C ALA A 196 -4.22 1.75 -10.44
N PHE A 197 -2.95 1.82 -10.79
CA PHE A 197 -1.83 1.41 -9.92
C PHE A 197 -0.60 2.31 -10.05
N GLY A 198 -0.66 3.36 -10.88
CA GLY A 198 0.45 4.28 -11.11
C GLY A 198 1.34 3.89 -12.29
N HIS A 199 2.19 4.82 -12.73
CA HIS A 199 3.05 4.62 -13.90
C HIS A 199 4.04 3.47 -13.70
N ILE A 200 4.13 2.56 -14.67
CA ILE A 200 5.19 1.55 -14.71
C ILE A 200 6.34 2.12 -15.54
N PRO A 201 7.51 2.40 -14.93
CA PRO A 201 8.64 3.00 -15.62
C PRO A 201 9.02 2.24 -16.89
N GLU A 202 9.42 2.97 -17.93
CA GLU A 202 9.97 2.35 -19.13
C GLU A 202 11.24 1.56 -18.80
N GLY A 203 11.27 0.28 -19.21
CA GLY A 203 12.37 -0.64 -18.91
C GLY A 203 12.15 -1.54 -17.70
N LEU A 204 11.15 -1.27 -16.84
CA LEU A 204 10.85 -2.19 -15.74
C LEU A 204 10.22 -3.49 -16.29
N GLU A 205 10.92 -4.60 -16.09
CA GLU A 205 10.43 -5.91 -16.53
C GLU A 205 9.25 -6.38 -15.66
N ILE A 206 8.25 -6.98 -16.30
CA ILE A 206 7.14 -7.65 -15.61
C ILE A 206 7.33 -9.16 -15.78
N PRO A 207 7.80 -9.89 -14.75
CA PRO A 207 7.95 -11.34 -14.81
C PRO A 207 6.60 -11.99 -15.15
N LEU A 208 6.57 -12.86 -16.17
CA LEU A 208 5.36 -13.60 -16.52
C LEU A 208 5.35 -14.97 -15.87
N ILE A 209 4.16 -15.40 -15.45
CA ILE A 209 3.97 -16.68 -14.78
C ILE A 209 3.88 -17.78 -15.85
N PRO A 210 4.65 -18.89 -15.73
CA PRO A 210 4.70 -19.96 -16.72
C PRO A 210 3.46 -20.87 -16.63
N VAL A 211 2.29 -20.32 -16.98
CA VAL A 211 1.00 -21.03 -16.95
C VAL A 211 0.38 -21.17 -18.33
N SER A 212 -0.26 -22.32 -18.60
CA SER A 212 -0.90 -22.58 -19.88
C SER A 212 -2.24 -21.85 -20.01
N ARG A 213 -2.60 -21.43 -21.24
CA ARG A 213 -3.87 -20.75 -21.52
C ARG A 213 -5.07 -21.61 -21.13
N TRP A 214 -5.02 -22.90 -21.46
CA TRP A 214 -6.09 -23.85 -21.16
C TRP A 214 -6.31 -24.04 -19.67
N HIS A 215 -5.23 -24.07 -18.88
CA HIS A 215 -5.33 -24.13 -17.43
C HIS A 215 -6.02 -22.88 -16.87
N LEU A 216 -5.56 -21.67 -17.28
CA LEU A 216 -6.19 -20.41 -16.86
C LEU A 216 -7.69 -20.37 -17.21
N VAL A 217 -8.06 -20.71 -18.45
CA VAL A 217 -9.46 -20.71 -18.89
C VAL A 217 -10.29 -21.67 -18.06
N ARG A 218 -9.83 -22.91 -17.86
CA ARG A 218 -10.56 -23.93 -17.11
C ARG A 218 -10.76 -23.52 -15.64
N SER A 219 -9.77 -22.91 -15.00
CA SER A 219 -9.84 -22.49 -13.60
C SER A 219 -10.68 -21.22 -13.41
N ILE A 220 -10.57 -20.25 -14.31
CA ILE A 220 -11.17 -18.92 -14.16
C ILE A 220 -12.62 -18.86 -14.69
N LEU A 221 -12.91 -19.51 -15.83
CA LEU A 221 -14.18 -19.33 -16.54
C LEU A 221 -15.43 -19.68 -15.69
N PRO A 222 -15.47 -20.80 -14.94
CA PRO A 222 -16.63 -21.12 -14.10
C PRO A 222 -16.84 -20.11 -12.97
N ILE A 223 -15.77 -19.48 -12.48
CA ILE A 223 -15.84 -18.46 -11.43
C ILE A 223 -16.32 -17.15 -12.03
N VAL A 224 -15.80 -16.74 -13.19
CA VAL A 224 -16.24 -15.51 -13.88
C VAL A 224 -17.74 -15.55 -14.17
N LEU A 225 -18.28 -16.68 -14.65
CA LEU A 225 -19.72 -16.82 -14.89
C LEU A 225 -20.54 -16.68 -13.60
N ARG A 226 -20.09 -17.30 -12.50
CA ARG A 226 -20.74 -17.16 -11.18
C ARG A 226 -20.65 -15.73 -10.65
N VAL A 227 -19.50 -15.07 -10.78
CA VAL A 227 -19.29 -13.68 -10.38
C VAL A 227 -20.21 -12.74 -11.15
N GLN A 228 -20.37 -12.93 -12.46
CA GLN A 228 -21.30 -12.11 -13.25
C GLN A 228 -22.75 -12.21 -12.76
N GLN A 229 -23.22 -13.42 -12.42
CA GLN A 229 -24.54 -13.63 -11.84
C GLN A 229 -24.66 -13.02 -10.43
N ARG A 230 -23.62 -13.18 -9.60
CA ARG A 230 -23.52 -12.58 -8.26
C ARG A 230 -23.59 -11.06 -8.31
N VAL A 231 -22.78 -10.43 -9.17
CA VAL A 231 -22.75 -8.97 -9.38
C VAL A 231 -24.13 -8.45 -9.76
N LYS A 232 -24.81 -9.09 -10.71
CA LYS A 232 -26.17 -8.70 -11.12
C LYS A 232 -27.17 -8.79 -9.99
N THR A 233 -27.08 -9.83 -9.16
CA THR A 233 -27.94 -10.00 -7.98
C THR A 233 -27.65 -8.94 -6.93
N ASN A 234 -26.37 -8.70 -6.63
CA ASN A 234 -25.94 -7.73 -5.62
C ASN A 234 -26.29 -6.29 -6.03
N MET A 235 -26.18 -5.94 -7.31
CA MET A 235 -26.66 -4.65 -7.82
C MET A 235 -28.14 -4.39 -7.52
N ARG A 236 -28.98 -5.45 -7.45
CA ARG A 236 -30.41 -5.30 -7.10
C ARG A 236 -30.62 -5.15 -5.60
N LYS A 237 -29.78 -5.79 -4.78
CA LYS A 237 -29.84 -5.74 -3.31
C LYS A 237 -29.16 -4.51 -2.71
N MET A 238 -28.28 -3.87 -3.47
CA MET A 238 -27.43 -2.77 -3.02
C MET A 238 -28.19 -1.63 -2.32
N PRO A 239 -29.35 -1.15 -2.83
CA PRO A 239 -30.08 -0.07 -2.16
C PRO A 239 -30.59 -0.46 -0.76
N GLU A 240 -31.06 -1.71 -0.60
CA GLU A 240 -31.50 -2.24 0.69
C GLU A 240 -30.32 -2.46 1.64
N PHE A 241 -29.19 -2.94 1.11
CA PHE A 241 -27.96 -3.05 1.90
C PHE A 241 -27.53 -1.67 2.43
N PHE A 242 -27.48 -0.64 1.59
CA PHE A 242 -27.10 0.71 2.02
C PHE A 242 -28.06 1.32 3.05
N SER A 243 -29.37 1.02 2.97
CA SER A 243 -30.33 1.55 3.93
C SER A 243 -30.29 0.84 5.30
N THR A 244 -29.75 -0.38 5.37
CA THR A 244 -29.79 -1.22 6.58
C THR A 244 -28.42 -1.48 7.22
N ALA A 245 -27.32 -1.34 6.48
CA ALA A 245 -25.96 -1.69 6.93
C ALA A 245 -25.55 -0.98 8.22
N ALA A 246 -25.82 0.33 8.33
CA ALA A 246 -25.45 1.10 9.52
C ALA A 246 -26.18 0.60 10.79
N ALA A 247 -27.50 0.37 10.70
CA ALA A 247 -28.29 -0.14 11.82
C ALA A 247 -27.88 -1.58 12.22
N ARG A 248 -27.53 -2.41 11.22
CA ARG A 248 -27.00 -3.76 11.46
C ARG A 248 -25.66 -3.70 12.18
N CYS A 249 -24.76 -2.80 11.81
CA CYS A 249 -23.49 -2.60 12.50
C CYS A 249 -23.68 -2.19 13.96
N GLU A 250 -24.57 -1.24 14.25
CA GLU A 250 -24.86 -0.84 15.64
C GLU A 250 -25.45 -1.99 16.47
N THR A 251 -26.34 -2.78 15.87
CA THR A 251 -26.92 -3.96 16.53
C THR A 251 -25.84 -4.99 16.86
N LEU A 252 -24.94 -5.28 15.92
CA LEU A 252 -23.85 -6.23 16.12
C LEU A 252 -22.87 -5.73 17.18
N LYS A 253 -22.43 -4.47 17.15
CA LYS A 253 -21.56 -3.90 18.18
C LYS A 253 -22.18 -4.01 19.57
N THR A 254 -23.48 -3.72 19.69
CA THR A 254 -24.20 -3.84 20.98
C THR A 254 -24.19 -5.27 21.49
N ARG A 255 -24.45 -6.26 20.62
CA ARG A 255 -24.45 -7.69 20.97
C ARG A 255 -23.06 -8.20 21.33
N ILE A 256 -22.02 -7.77 20.60
CA ILE A 256 -20.62 -8.09 20.90
C ILE A 256 -20.28 -7.59 22.31
N ARG A 257 -20.52 -6.30 22.60
CA ARG A 257 -20.23 -5.71 23.92
C ARG A 257 -20.99 -6.40 25.06
N ALA A 258 -22.21 -6.87 24.81
CA ALA A 258 -23.03 -7.56 25.80
C ALA A 258 -22.67 -9.05 26.00
N SER A 259 -21.96 -9.66 25.04
CA SER A 259 -21.58 -11.08 25.13
C SER A 259 -20.63 -11.31 26.30
N SER A 260 -20.87 -12.33 27.13
CA SER A 260 -20.02 -12.67 28.29
C SER A 260 -19.37 -14.05 28.20
N ASP A 261 -19.62 -14.76 27.11
CA ASP A 261 -19.18 -16.14 26.87
C ASP A 261 -18.38 -16.21 25.56
N PRO A 262 -17.14 -16.74 25.57
CA PRO A 262 -16.37 -17.02 24.36
C PRO A 262 -17.13 -17.83 23.30
N VAL A 263 -17.98 -18.77 23.71
CA VAL A 263 -18.78 -19.60 22.80
C VAL A 263 -19.81 -18.78 22.03
N ASP A 264 -20.41 -17.78 22.69
CA ASP A 264 -21.34 -16.85 22.06
C ASP A 264 -20.64 -16.01 20.97
N LEU A 265 -19.41 -15.54 21.23
CA LEU A 265 -18.62 -14.81 20.25
C LEU A 265 -18.24 -15.68 19.05
N ILE A 266 -17.78 -16.91 19.26
CA ILE A 266 -17.47 -17.85 18.17
C ILE A 266 -18.72 -18.11 17.32
N THR A 267 -19.87 -18.30 17.97
CA THR A 267 -21.15 -18.49 17.27
C THR A 267 -21.53 -17.26 16.46
N LEU A 268 -21.40 -16.06 17.03
CA LEU A 268 -21.67 -14.80 16.36
C LEU A 268 -20.75 -14.58 15.15
N TRP A 269 -19.48 -14.96 15.27
CA TRP A 269 -18.51 -14.89 14.18
C TRP A 269 -18.99 -15.67 12.95
N HIS A 270 -19.26 -16.97 13.13
CA HIS A 270 -19.63 -17.85 12.02
C HIS A 270 -21.03 -17.59 11.47
N SER A 271 -21.99 -17.25 12.34
CA SER A 271 -23.38 -17.08 11.91
C SER A 271 -23.64 -15.72 11.27
N GLU A 272 -22.92 -14.66 11.68
CA GLU A 272 -23.28 -13.29 11.30
C GLU A 272 -22.11 -12.44 10.83
N LEU A 273 -20.98 -12.39 11.53
CA LEU A 273 -19.89 -11.44 11.21
C LEU A 273 -19.13 -11.81 9.94
N GLU A 274 -18.65 -13.05 9.81
CA GLU A 274 -17.96 -13.49 8.60
C GLU A 274 -18.88 -13.41 7.36
N PRO A 275 -20.13 -13.91 7.41
CA PRO A 275 -21.07 -13.72 6.31
C PRO A 275 -21.31 -12.25 5.96
N PHE A 276 -21.41 -11.36 6.95
CA PHE A 276 -21.61 -9.94 6.72
C PHE A 276 -20.39 -9.26 6.08
N LEU A 277 -19.17 -9.61 6.50
CA LEU A 277 -17.93 -9.15 5.86
C LEU A 277 -17.90 -9.56 4.38
N ARG A 278 -18.23 -10.81 4.07
CA ARG A 278 -18.29 -11.31 2.68
C ARG A 278 -19.38 -10.63 1.87
N GLU A 279 -20.54 -10.37 2.47
CA GLU A 279 -21.65 -9.63 1.85
C GLU A 279 -21.22 -8.20 1.50
N ALA A 280 -20.66 -7.45 2.46
CA ALA A 280 -20.17 -6.09 2.25
C ALA A 280 -19.09 -6.03 1.16
N SER A 281 -18.14 -6.98 1.18
CA SER A 281 -17.11 -7.13 0.14
C SER A 281 -17.73 -7.36 -1.24
N SER A 282 -18.77 -8.19 -1.30
CA SER A 282 -19.49 -8.49 -2.55
C SER A 282 -20.34 -7.32 -3.06
N MET A 283 -20.79 -6.42 -2.18
CA MET A 283 -21.45 -5.17 -2.59
C MET A 283 -20.44 -4.19 -3.20
N LEU A 284 -19.26 -4.04 -2.60
CA LEU A 284 -18.18 -3.24 -3.18
C LEU A 284 -17.70 -3.81 -4.52
N GLU A 285 -17.62 -5.15 -4.63
CA GLU A 285 -17.33 -5.84 -5.89
C GLU A 285 -18.33 -5.46 -6.98
N ALA A 286 -19.63 -5.50 -6.66
CA ALA A 286 -20.70 -5.20 -7.59
C ALA A 286 -20.72 -3.73 -7.99
N ALA A 287 -20.56 -2.80 -7.04
CA ALA A 287 -20.50 -1.37 -7.29
C ALA A 287 -19.32 -1.01 -8.22
N THR A 288 -18.16 -1.64 -8.00
CA THR A 288 -16.98 -1.45 -8.85
C THR A 288 -17.20 -1.98 -10.28
N ARG A 289 -18.01 -3.02 -10.46
CA ARG A 289 -18.24 -3.70 -11.76
C ARG A 289 -19.43 -3.16 -12.58
N GLN A 290 -20.21 -2.22 -12.05
CA GLN A 290 -21.47 -1.70 -12.61
C GLN A 290 -21.36 -1.08 -14.03
N GLU A 291 -20.17 -0.61 -14.43
CA GLU A 291 -19.87 -0.13 -15.80
C GLU A 291 -18.57 -0.74 -16.36
N GLY A 292 -18.46 -2.08 -16.36
CA GLY A 292 -17.27 -2.75 -16.91
C GLY A 292 -15.99 -2.39 -16.16
N ASN A 293 -15.99 -2.62 -14.85
CA ASN A 293 -14.91 -2.29 -13.90
C ASN A 293 -14.66 -0.77 -13.73
N GLY A 294 -15.70 0.05 -13.69
CA GLY A 294 -15.57 1.50 -13.49
C GLY A 294 -15.00 2.26 -14.69
N SER A 295 -14.84 1.61 -15.85
CA SER A 295 -14.29 2.21 -17.07
C SER A 295 -15.22 3.25 -17.71
N GLY A 296 -16.49 3.32 -17.31
CA GLY A 296 -17.44 4.32 -17.81
C GLY A 296 -16.97 5.75 -17.58
N LEU A 297 -16.60 6.11 -16.35
CA LEU A 297 -16.08 7.45 -16.03
C LEU A 297 -14.77 7.73 -16.77
N TYR A 298 -13.88 6.73 -16.88
CA TYR A 298 -12.65 6.83 -17.67
C TYR A 298 -12.97 7.19 -19.14
N MET A 299 -13.89 6.46 -19.76
CA MET A 299 -14.28 6.72 -21.14
C MET A 299 -14.96 8.09 -21.30
N VAL A 300 -15.73 8.54 -20.31
CA VAL A 300 -16.31 9.89 -20.30
C VAL A 300 -15.21 10.95 -20.20
N ARG A 301 -14.27 10.81 -19.26
CA ARG A 301 -13.14 11.74 -19.08
C ARG A 301 -12.28 11.82 -20.33
N ARG A 302 -11.91 10.68 -20.91
CA ARG A 302 -11.13 10.61 -22.15
C ARG A 302 -11.83 11.37 -23.28
N ASP A 303 -13.13 11.10 -23.49
CA ASP A 303 -13.90 11.75 -24.55
C ASP A 303 -14.08 13.25 -24.28
N LEU A 304 -14.22 13.68 -23.02
CA LEU A 304 -14.24 15.10 -22.65
C LEU A 304 -12.90 15.77 -22.94
N ARG A 305 -11.79 15.15 -22.53
CA ARG A 305 -10.43 15.67 -22.76
C ARG A 305 -10.17 15.90 -24.25
N GLU A 306 -10.58 14.96 -25.10
CA GLU A 306 -10.45 15.11 -26.57
C GLU A 306 -11.28 16.29 -27.12
N LEU A 307 -12.37 16.67 -26.46
CA LEU A 307 -13.26 17.74 -26.91
C LEU A 307 -12.91 19.13 -26.38
N VAL A 308 -12.48 19.23 -25.13
CA VAL A 308 -12.31 20.51 -24.43
C VAL A 308 -10.94 20.69 -23.77
N GLY A 309 -10.03 19.72 -23.89
CA GLY A 309 -8.73 19.74 -23.21
C GLY A 309 -8.82 19.25 -21.76
N GLU A 310 -7.67 19.16 -21.09
CA GLU A 310 -7.55 18.60 -19.73
C GLU A 310 -8.30 19.45 -18.69
N THR A 311 -8.10 20.77 -18.73
CA THR A 311 -8.76 21.82 -17.92
C THR A 311 -10.28 21.64 -17.84
N ASP A 312 -10.98 21.90 -18.94
CA ASP A 312 -12.44 21.87 -18.95
C ASP A 312 -12.97 20.45 -18.72
N ALA A 313 -12.24 19.40 -19.11
CA ALA A 313 -12.66 18.02 -18.83
C ALA A 313 -12.68 17.72 -17.32
N ASN A 314 -11.68 18.18 -16.58
CA ASN A 314 -11.60 18.01 -15.13
C ASN A 314 -12.67 18.83 -14.42
N VAL A 315 -12.88 20.09 -14.82
CA VAL A 315 -13.93 20.95 -14.24
C VAL A 315 -15.32 20.38 -14.52
N LEU A 316 -15.59 19.86 -15.71
CA LEU A 316 -16.89 19.24 -16.05
C LEU A 316 -17.19 17.96 -15.27
N LEU A 317 -16.14 17.29 -14.78
CA LEU A 317 -16.24 16.11 -13.93
C LEU A 317 -16.06 16.41 -12.44
N SER A 318 -15.89 17.67 -12.06
CA SER A 318 -15.84 18.13 -10.66
C SER A 318 -17.23 18.55 -10.18
N GLY A 319 -17.38 18.96 -8.91
CA GLY A 319 -18.67 19.41 -8.37
C GLY A 319 -19.67 18.27 -8.25
N LEU A 320 -19.16 17.05 -8.15
CA LEU A 320 -19.91 15.82 -8.02
C LEU A 320 -20.63 15.70 -6.68
N SER A 321 -20.16 16.48 -5.71
CA SER A 321 -20.62 16.50 -4.33
C SER A 321 -21.70 17.55 -4.07
N SER A 322 -21.99 18.44 -5.04
CA SER A 322 -22.90 19.59 -4.92
C SER A 322 -24.40 19.23 -4.89
N GLY A 323 -24.74 17.94 -4.94
CA GLY A 323 -26.12 17.45 -4.89
C GLY A 323 -26.57 17.10 -3.47
N ALA A 324 -27.83 16.67 -3.32
CA ALA A 324 -28.43 16.31 -2.02
C ALA A 324 -27.69 15.18 -1.24
N ASN A 325 -26.76 14.45 -1.89
CA ASN A 325 -25.93 13.42 -1.27
C ASN A 325 -24.47 13.58 -1.76
N PRO A 326 -23.56 14.17 -0.96
CA PRO A 326 -22.16 14.33 -1.32
C PRO A 326 -21.43 12.98 -1.41
N LEU A 327 -20.23 12.98 -2.01
CA LEU A 327 -19.37 11.80 -2.05
C LEU A 327 -19.02 11.33 -0.64
N ALA A 328 -19.05 10.02 -0.39
CA ALA A 328 -18.76 9.48 0.93
C ALA A 328 -17.32 9.78 1.40
N SER A 329 -16.39 10.04 0.46
CA SER A 329 -15.03 10.52 0.74
C SER A 329 -14.95 11.93 1.31
N LEU A 330 -15.93 12.78 1.04
CA LEU A 330 -16.07 14.11 1.64
C LEU A 330 -16.93 14.10 2.91
N GLY A 331 -17.56 12.96 3.23
CA GLY A 331 -18.47 12.82 4.36
C GLY A 331 -17.93 13.39 5.68
N PRO A 332 -16.71 13.04 6.12
CA PRO A 332 -16.14 13.60 7.35
C PRO A 332 -15.99 15.13 7.30
N LEU A 333 -15.53 15.69 6.18
CA LEU A 333 -15.38 17.15 6.02
C LEU A 333 -16.73 17.86 6.03
N VAL A 334 -17.71 17.35 5.27
CA VAL A 334 -19.08 17.88 5.23
C VAL A 334 -19.73 17.78 6.60
N GLY A 335 -19.58 16.65 7.29
CA GLY A 335 -20.12 16.45 8.63
C GLY A 335 -19.50 17.40 9.66
N LEU A 336 -18.20 17.67 9.58
CA LEU A 336 -17.53 18.64 10.46
C LEU A 336 -18.04 20.06 10.19
N ASP A 337 -18.22 20.44 8.93
CA ASP A 337 -18.81 21.72 8.56
C ASP A 337 -20.27 21.86 9.06
N GLN A 338 -21.09 20.81 8.91
CA GLN A 338 -22.44 20.75 9.48
C GLN A 338 -22.43 20.91 11.01
N LEU A 339 -21.45 20.32 11.68
CA LEU A 339 -21.28 20.43 13.13
C LEU A 339 -20.87 21.86 13.55
N ILE A 340 -19.97 22.52 12.79
CA ILE A 340 -19.61 23.93 13.00
C ILE A 340 -20.84 24.84 12.90
N ARG A 341 -21.73 24.55 11.93
CA ARG A 341 -22.95 25.32 11.67
C ARG A 341 -24.13 24.95 12.58
N GLY A 342 -23.98 23.93 13.42
CA GLY A 342 -25.03 23.46 14.34
C GLY A 342 -26.19 22.73 13.65
N GLU A 343 -26.00 22.23 12.42
CA GLU A 343 -27.03 21.47 11.68
C GLU A 343 -27.15 20.02 12.15
N ILE A 344 -26.04 19.46 12.64
CA ILE A 344 -26.00 18.13 13.26
C ILE A 344 -25.33 18.23 14.63
N ASP A 345 -25.65 17.29 15.52
CA ASP A 345 -24.95 17.13 16.79
C ASP A 345 -23.78 16.15 16.68
N ARG A 346 -22.92 16.14 17.71
CA ARG A 346 -21.74 15.25 17.77
C ARG A 346 -22.13 13.77 17.68
N ALA A 347 -23.26 13.38 18.27
CA ALA A 347 -23.75 12.01 18.22
C ALA A 347 -24.13 11.59 16.79
N THR A 348 -24.75 12.48 16.03
CA THR A 348 -25.08 12.26 14.61
C THR A 348 -23.82 12.20 13.76
N PHE A 349 -22.85 13.08 14.00
CA PHE A 349 -21.56 13.01 13.32
C PHE A 349 -20.87 11.66 13.54
N ILE A 350 -20.75 11.22 14.80
CA ILE A 350 -20.13 9.93 15.17
C ILE A 350 -20.84 8.76 14.49
N ARG A 351 -22.17 8.75 14.52
CA ARG A 351 -22.97 7.69 13.88
C ARG A 351 -22.75 7.63 12.37
N GLN A 352 -22.72 8.79 11.70
CA GLN A 352 -22.62 8.85 10.24
C GLN A 352 -21.20 8.65 9.73
N TYR A 353 -20.21 9.26 10.38
CA TYR A 353 -18.85 9.42 9.86
C TYR A 353 -17.74 8.90 10.79
N GLY A 354 -18.05 8.58 12.05
CA GLY A 354 -17.06 8.21 13.06
C GLY A 354 -16.31 6.91 12.78
N HIS A 355 -16.75 6.10 11.80
CA HIS A 355 -16.04 4.92 11.31
C HIS A 355 -14.96 5.24 10.27
N ARG A 356 -14.97 6.44 9.68
CA ARG A 356 -14.01 6.85 8.63
C ARG A 356 -12.78 7.45 9.29
N SER A 357 -11.61 6.90 8.99
CA SER A 357 -10.34 7.33 9.58
C SER A 357 -9.20 7.24 8.55
N PRO A 358 -8.00 7.76 8.87
CA PRO A 358 -6.83 7.52 8.04
C PRO A 358 -6.38 6.05 8.01
N HIS A 359 -6.86 5.23 8.94
CA HIS A 359 -6.44 3.85 9.16
C HIS A 359 -7.61 2.89 8.94
N GLU A 360 -8.33 3.05 7.82
CA GLU A 360 -9.67 2.47 7.62
C GLU A 360 -9.72 0.94 7.85
N PHE A 361 -8.69 0.20 7.42
CA PHE A 361 -8.67 -1.27 7.49
C PHE A 361 -7.90 -1.85 8.68
N GLU A 362 -6.99 -1.10 9.29
CA GLU A 362 -6.27 -1.57 10.47
C GLU A 362 -7.22 -1.61 11.67
N VAL A 363 -7.51 -2.81 12.18
CA VAL A 363 -8.52 -3.00 13.24
C VAL A 363 -7.94 -2.79 14.63
N SER A 364 -6.61 -2.79 14.79
CA SER A 364 -5.94 -2.48 16.06
C SER A 364 -5.91 -0.98 16.38
N ILE A 365 -6.13 -0.11 15.40
CA ILE A 365 -6.17 1.35 15.59
C ILE A 365 -7.59 1.81 15.96
N PRO A 366 -7.75 2.65 17.01
CA PRO A 366 -9.04 3.25 17.37
C PRO A 366 -9.67 4.07 16.23
N ARG A 367 -10.99 4.04 16.13
CA ARG A 367 -11.75 4.90 15.21
C ARG A 367 -11.91 6.31 15.78
N PRO A 368 -12.12 7.34 14.94
CA PRO A 368 -12.45 8.69 15.40
C PRO A 368 -13.64 8.78 16.34
N ALA A 369 -14.61 7.87 16.22
CA ALA A 369 -15.71 7.74 17.18
C ALA A 369 -15.27 7.36 18.61
N GLU A 370 -14.14 6.68 18.75
CA GLU A 370 -13.56 6.19 20.01
C GLU A 370 -12.62 7.21 20.64
N ASP A 371 -12.17 8.24 19.90
CA ASP A 371 -11.32 9.31 20.39
C ASP A 371 -12.10 10.64 20.50
N PRO A 372 -12.43 11.09 21.72
CA PRO A 372 -13.10 12.37 21.92
C PRO A 372 -12.31 13.56 21.38
N ALA A 373 -10.97 13.55 21.46
CA ALA A 373 -10.13 14.69 21.06
C ALA A 373 -10.08 14.86 19.55
N TRP A 374 -10.16 13.75 18.79
CA TRP A 374 -10.05 13.77 17.33
C TRP A 374 -10.99 14.79 16.67
N ILE A 375 -12.28 14.79 17.04
CA ILE A 375 -13.26 15.71 16.44
C ILE A 375 -12.92 17.16 16.79
N ASP A 376 -12.48 17.42 18.02
CA ASP A 376 -12.18 18.78 18.47
C ASP A 376 -10.95 19.35 17.74
N ASP A 377 -9.93 18.51 17.51
CA ASP A 377 -8.74 18.85 16.73
C ASP A 377 -9.09 19.16 15.27
N GLN A 378 -9.95 18.33 14.64
CA GLN A 378 -10.40 18.59 13.27
C GLN A 378 -11.21 19.89 13.17
N LEU A 379 -12.09 20.17 14.15
CA LEU A 379 -12.87 21.40 14.20
C LEU A 379 -11.97 22.63 14.37
N ALA A 380 -10.94 22.55 15.20
CA ALA A 380 -9.96 23.62 15.37
C ALA A 380 -9.21 23.91 14.05
N GLY A 381 -8.77 22.86 13.35
CA GLY A 381 -8.09 22.98 12.06
C GLY A 381 -8.97 23.63 10.98
N LEU A 382 -10.25 23.26 10.88
CA LEU A 382 -11.18 23.84 9.91
C LEU A 382 -11.51 25.31 10.21
N ARG A 383 -11.66 25.69 11.47
CA ARG A 383 -11.88 27.10 11.86
C ARG A 383 -10.69 28.00 11.54
N ALA A 384 -9.49 27.43 11.50
CA ALA A 384 -8.26 28.14 11.13
C ALA A 384 -7.97 28.14 9.62
N ALA A 385 -8.78 27.43 8.81
CA ALA A 385 -8.59 27.39 7.37
C ALA A 385 -8.80 28.79 6.75
N PRO A 386 -8.03 29.15 5.69
CA PRO A 386 -8.08 30.48 5.09
C PRO A 386 -9.39 30.73 4.32
N VAL A 387 -10.05 29.66 3.87
CA VAL A 387 -11.32 29.68 3.16
C VAL A 387 -12.23 28.61 3.79
N ASP A 388 -13.47 28.96 4.07
CA ASP A 388 -14.45 28.00 4.59
C ASP A 388 -14.88 26.99 3.51
N VAL A 389 -15.35 25.83 3.95
CA VAL A 389 -15.70 24.70 3.08
C VAL A 389 -16.84 25.06 2.11
N GLN A 390 -17.82 25.87 2.54
CA GLN A 390 -18.97 26.25 1.69
C GLN A 390 -18.53 27.19 0.57
N THR A 391 -17.61 28.10 0.84
CA THR A 391 -17.02 28.96 -0.19
C THR A 391 -16.27 28.13 -1.23
N LEU A 392 -15.52 27.10 -0.82
CA LEU A 392 -14.84 26.19 -1.76
C LEU A 392 -15.84 25.46 -2.66
N PHE A 393 -16.90 24.87 -2.09
CA PHE A 393 -17.93 24.19 -2.87
C PHE A 393 -18.68 25.14 -3.81
N THR A 394 -19.01 26.35 -3.35
CA THR A 394 -19.70 27.35 -4.17
C THR A 394 -18.85 27.74 -5.38
N ARG A 395 -17.56 28.04 -5.18
CA ARG A 395 -16.62 28.34 -6.27
C ARG A 395 -16.54 27.20 -7.27
N GLN A 396 -16.49 25.95 -6.79
CA GLN A 396 -16.43 24.79 -7.66
C GLN A 396 -17.71 24.60 -8.49
N GLN A 397 -18.87 24.81 -7.89
CA GLN A 397 -20.16 24.74 -8.56
C GLN A 397 -20.31 25.82 -9.63
N GLU A 398 -19.87 27.05 -9.35
CA GLU A 398 -19.84 28.15 -10.33
C GLU A 398 -18.92 27.85 -11.50
N ALA A 399 -17.70 27.36 -11.22
CA ALA A 399 -16.73 26.95 -12.25
C ALA A 399 -17.29 25.83 -13.14
N GLN A 400 -17.92 24.81 -12.54
CA GLN A 400 -18.57 23.72 -13.26
C GLN A 400 -19.71 24.23 -14.14
N THR A 401 -20.57 25.11 -13.61
CA THR A 401 -21.69 25.70 -14.35
C THR A 401 -21.20 26.49 -15.55
N ALA A 402 -20.17 27.32 -15.36
CA ALA A 402 -19.55 28.10 -16.43
C ALA A 402 -18.91 27.19 -17.50
N ALA A 403 -18.21 26.13 -17.10
CA ALA A 403 -17.68 25.13 -18.03
C ALA A 403 -18.79 24.44 -18.82
N TRP A 404 -19.94 24.21 -18.19
CA TRP A 404 -21.07 23.58 -18.85
C TRP A 404 -21.76 24.45 -19.87
N GLU A 405 -21.87 25.75 -19.59
CA GLU A 405 -22.35 26.71 -20.58
C GLU A 405 -21.38 26.83 -21.77
N ARG A 406 -20.07 26.87 -21.53
CA ARG A 406 -19.07 26.85 -22.61
C ARG A 406 -19.18 25.59 -23.48
N PHE A 407 -19.33 24.41 -22.86
CA PHE A 407 -19.49 23.16 -23.58
C PHE A 407 -20.78 23.12 -24.41
N LYS A 408 -21.91 23.60 -23.87
CA LYS A 408 -23.18 23.66 -24.59
C LYS A 408 -23.09 24.59 -25.80
N GLN A 409 -22.44 25.74 -25.65
CA GLN A 409 -22.23 26.68 -26.75
C GLN A 409 -21.37 26.07 -27.85
N ARG A 410 -20.28 25.38 -27.48
CA ARG A 410 -19.35 24.76 -28.45
C ARG A 410 -19.88 23.46 -29.08
N TYR A 411 -20.61 22.66 -28.32
CA TYR A 411 -21.06 21.32 -28.72
C TYR A 411 -22.55 21.06 -28.40
N PRO A 412 -23.50 21.86 -28.92
CA PRO A 412 -24.91 21.82 -28.52
C PRO A 412 -25.56 20.45 -28.78
N ARG A 413 -25.21 19.79 -29.88
CA ARG A 413 -25.72 18.45 -30.22
C ARG A 413 -25.16 17.32 -29.33
N LYS A 414 -23.99 17.52 -28.71
CA LYS A 414 -23.34 16.52 -27.83
C LYS A 414 -23.64 16.75 -26.36
N ALA A 415 -24.01 17.96 -25.95
CA ALA A 415 -24.25 18.35 -24.55
C ALA A 415 -25.21 17.41 -23.82
N VAL A 416 -26.41 17.19 -24.36
CA VAL A 416 -27.42 16.31 -23.72
C VAL A 416 -26.92 14.88 -23.56
N LYS A 417 -26.22 14.34 -24.57
CA LYS A 417 -25.64 12.99 -24.51
C LYS A 417 -24.53 12.92 -23.46
N MET A 418 -23.66 13.92 -23.40
CA MET A 418 -22.55 13.97 -22.46
C MET A 418 -23.05 14.11 -21.02
N GLN A 419 -24.03 14.98 -20.77
CA GLN A 419 -24.67 15.13 -19.47
C GLN A 419 -25.26 13.82 -18.96
N ARG A 420 -25.98 13.08 -19.81
CA ARG A 420 -26.51 11.76 -19.43
C ARG A 420 -25.41 10.75 -19.12
N ARG A 421 -24.28 10.79 -19.83
CA ARG A 421 -23.14 9.90 -19.56
C ARG A 421 -22.47 10.23 -18.23
N ILE A 422 -22.21 11.52 -17.96
CA ILE A 422 -21.66 11.99 -16.69
C ILE A 422 -22.59 11.56 -15.55
N GLN A 423 -23.90 11.86 -15.63
CA GLN A 423 -24.87 11.50 -14.60
C GLN A 423 -24.92 10.00 -14.31
N ARG A 424 -24.78 9.13 -15.33
CA ARG A 424 -24.72 7.67 -15.13
C ARG A 424 -23.46 7.24 -14.41
N SER A 425 -22.30 7.68 -14.89
CA SER A 425 -21.02 7.36 -14.25
C SER A 425 -20.94 7.91 -12.83
N MET A 426 -21.68 8.98 -12.53
CA MET A 426 -21.80 9.53 -11.18
C MET A 426 -22.53 8.66 -10.20
N VAL A 427 -23.64 8.04 -10.61
CA VAL A 427 -24.34 7.06 -9.76
C VAL A 427 -23.41 5.92 -9.41
N VAL A 428 -22.67 5.40 -10.40
CA VAL A 428 -21.69 4.30 -10.21
C VAL A 428 -20.59 4.67 -9.23
N PHE A 429 -20.02 5.87 -9.38
CA PHE A 429 -18.97 6.34 -8.48
C PHE A 429 -19.50 6.51 -7.05
N ARG A 430 -20.71 7.08 -6.89
CA ARG A 430 -21.35 7.21 -5.58
C ARG A 430 -21.61 5.86 -4.93
N ASP A 431 -22.15 4.90 -5.69
CA ASP A 431 -22.43 3.56 -5.18
C ASP A 431 -21.13 2.86 -4.72
N ARG A 432 -20.02 3.04 -5.45
CA ARG A 432 -18.70 2.52 -5.06
C ARG A 432 -18.20 3.14 -3.75
N GLU A 433 -18.28 4.46 -3.63
CA GLU A 433 -17.84 5.20 -2.43
C GLU A 433 -18.68 4.83 -1.20
N THR A 434 -20.00 4.73 -1.36
CA THR A 434 -20.90 4.27 -0.29
C THR A 434 -20.62 2.83 0.10
N ALA A 435 -20.47 1.92 -0.87
CA ALA A 435 -20.14 0.52 -0.57
C ALA A 435 -18.81 0.41 0.18
N ARG A 436 -17.79 1.19 -0.20
CA ARG A 436 -16.52 1.25 0.52
C ARG A 436 -16.74 1.74 1.96
N SER A 437 -17.48 2.84 2.16
CA SER A 437 -17.80 3.37 3.48
C SER A 437 -18.45 2.30 4.38
N GLU A 438 -19.39 1.52 3.85
CA GLU A 438 -20.05 0.47 4.63
C GLU A 438 -19.13 -0.73 4.91
N VAL A 439 -18.20 -1.08 4.01
CA VAL A 439 -17.14 -2.06 4.32
C VAL A 439 -16.32 -1.59 5.52
N ILE A 440 -15.90 -0.32 5.55
CA ILE A 440 -15.13 0.22 6.68
C ILE A 440 -15.94 0.20 7.98
N ARG A 441 -17.25 0.43 7.89
CA ARG A 441 -18.14 0.30 9.05
C ARG A 441 -18.17 -1.14 9.57
N VAL A 442 -18.16 -2.15 8.69
CA VAL A 442 -18.01 -3.56 9.10
C VAL A 442 -16.66 -3.79 9.78
N PHE A 443 -15.55 -3.25 9.25
CA PHE A 443 -14.24 -3.34 9.91
C PHE A 443 -14.21 -2.73 11.31
N TRP A 444 -15.06 -1.74 11.61
CA TRP A 444 -15.25 -1.25 12.97
C TRP A 444 -15.96 -2.26 13.87
N VAL A 445 -16.97 -2.97 13.36
CA VAL A 445 -17.61 -4.07 14.09
C VAL A 445 -16.61 -5.20 14.37
N LEU A 446 -15.70 -5.49 13.43
CA LEU A 446 -14.65 -6.50 13.60
C LEU A 446 -13.63 -6.09 14.66
N ARG A 447 -13.27 -4.80 14.75
CA ARG A 447 -12.47 -4.27 15.86
C ARG A 447 -13.14 -4.54 17.20
N GLU A 448 -14.42 -4.21 17.33
CA GLU A 448 -15.20 -4.42 18.56
C GLU A 448 -15.24 -5.91 18.95
N PHE A 449 -15.34 -6.80 17.96
CA PHE A 449 -15.25 -8.24 18.19
C PHE A 449 -13.91 -8.64 18.80
N VAL A 450 -12.80 -8.18 18.25
CA VAL A 450 -11.45 -8.54 18.72
C VAL A 450 -11.18 -7.94 20.11
N LEU A 451 -11.62 -6.71 20.38
CA LEU A 451 -11.52 -6.10 21.70
C LEU A 451 -12.28 -6.94 22.74
N ARG A 452 -13.52 -7.34 22.45
CA ARG A 452 -14.30 -8.17 23.36
C ARG A 452 -13.68 -9.56 23.55
N ALA A 453 -13.18 -10.17 22.47
CA ALA A 453 -12.45 -11.42 22.56
C ALA A 453 -11.21 -11.29 23.46
N GLY A 454 -10.50 -10.16 23.38
CA GLY A 454 -9.35 -9.83 24.21
C GLY A 454 -9.71 -9.72 25.69
N GLU A 455 -10.84 -9.08 26.00
CA GLU A 455 -11.36 -8.99 27.36
C GLU A 455 -11.73 -10.36 27.93
N LEU A 456 -12.46 -11.19 27.17
CA LEU A 456 -12.93 -12.50 27.64
C LEU A 456 -11.79 -13.53 27.79
N SER A 457 -10.75 -13.45 26.97
CA SER A 457 -9.56 -14.31 27.05
C SER A 457 -8.49 -13.82 28.02
N GLY A 458 -8.65 -12.61 28.58
CA GLY A 458 -7.64 -11.98 29.44
C GLY A 458 -6.38 -11.49 28.70
N GLN A 459 -6.39 -11.46 27.37
CA GLN A 459 -5.24 -11.06 26.54
C GLN A 459 -5.30 -9.59 26.07
N GLY A 460 -6.47 -8.94 26.20
CA GLY A 460 -6.69 -7.57 25.76
C GLY A 460 -6.30 -7.36 24.29
N GLU A 461 -5.62 -6.25 24.00
CA GLU A 461 -5.19 -5.89 22.65
C GLU A 461 -4.08 -6.79 22.08
N ALA A 462 -3.51 -7.70 22.87
CA ALA A 462 -2.52 -8.65 22.36
C ALA A 462 -3.10 -9.58 21.28
N LEU A 463 -4.41 -9.79 21.27
CA LEU A 463 -5.09 -10.60 20.24
C LEU A 463 -4.98 -10.01 18.83
N PHE A 464 -4.75 -8.71 18.65
CA PHE A 464 -4.52 -8.17 17.31
C PHE A 464 -3.27 -8.78 16.65
N MET A 465 -2.32 -9.32 17.42
CA MET A 465 -1.15 -10.05 16.92
C MET A 465 -1.45 -11.48 16.47
N LEU A 466 -2.72 -11.90 16.49
CA LEU A 466 -3.17 -13.21 16.01
C LEU A 466 -4.09 -13.04 14.79
N SER A 467 -4.02 -14.00 13.87
CA SER A 467 -5.01 -14.14 12.80
C SER A 467 -6.39 -14.46 13.37
N MET A 468 -7.46 -14.25 12.59
CA MET A 468 -8.81 -14.54 13.08
C MET A 468 -9.01 -16.00 13.48
N ASP A 469 -8.44 -16.95 12.73
CA ASP A 469 -8.55 -18.38 13.06
C ASP A 469 -7.87 -18.70 14.40
N GLU A 470 -6.71 -18.07 14.67
CA GLU A 470 -6.02 -18.19 15.95
C GLU A 470 -6.80 -17.52 17.11
N ILE A 471 -7.44 -16.37 16.87
CA ILE A 471 -8.31 -15.72 17.86
C ILE A 471 -9.49 -16.63 18.23
N LEU A 472 -10.13 -17.26 17.24
CA LEU A 472 -11.22 -18.21 17.47
C LEU A 472 -10.74 -19.46 18.22
N ALA A 473 -9.54 -19.94 17.93
CA ALA A 473 -8.92 -21.05 18.66
C ALA A 473 -8.67 -20.69 20.13
N VAL A 474 -8.15 -19.49 20.41
CA VAL A 474 -7.97 -18.98 21.79
C VAL A 474 -9.31 -18.88 22.52
N LEU A 475 -10.36 -18.37 21.86
CA LEU A 475 -11.71 -18.35 22.44
C LEU A 475 -12.28 -19.76 22.69
N ALA A 476 -11.87 -20.75 21.91
CA ALA A 476 -12.23 -22.15 22.12
C ALA A 476 -11.38 -22.85 23.21
N GLY A 477 -10.40 -22.16 23.80
CA GLY A 477 -9.55 -22.65 24.88
C GLY A 477 -8.18 -23.19 24.43
N ASP A 478 -7.79 -23.02 23.16
CA ASP A 478 -6.44 -23.35 22.69
C ASP A 478 -5.49 -22.15 22.90
N GLU A 479 -4.59 -22.28 23.88
CA GLU A 479 -3.60 -21.24 24.18
C GLU A 479 -2.35 -21.31 23.29
N ALA A 480 -2.17 -22.35 22.46
CA ALA A 480 -0.97 -22.50 21.64
C ALA A 480 -0.65 -21.28 20.74
N PRO A 481 -1.64 -20.61 20.12
CA PRO A 481 -1.38 -19.42 19.31
C PRO A 481 -0.76 -18.24 20.10
N LEU A 482 -0.99 -18.15 21.41
CA LEU A 482 -0.46 -17.05 22.24
C LEU A 482 1.08 -17.01 22.22
N ALA A 483 1.73 -18.15 21.98
CA ALA A 483 3.19 -18.24 21.85
C ALA A 483 3.74 -17.44 20.65
N HIS A 484 2.92 -17.13 19.64
CA HIS A 484 3.32 -16.34 18.48
C HIS A 484 3.37 -14.83 18.76
N ILE A 485 2.66 -14.35 19.79
CA ILE A 485 2.46 -12.92 20.06
C ILE A 485 3.79 -12.15 20.24
N PRO A 486 4.76 -12.60 21.04
CA PRO A 486 6.00 -11.84 21.24
C PRO A 486 6.77 -11.61 19.93
N ALA A 487 6.89 -12.66 19.11
CA ALA A 487 7.60 -12.61 17.83
C ALA A 487 6.94 -11.66 16.83
N ARG A 488 5.61 -11.70 16.77
CA ARG A 488 4.80 -10.86 15.89
C ARG A 488 4.78 -9.41 16.32
N ARG A 489 4.78 -9.15 17.64
CA ARG A 489 4.92 -7.79 18.17
C ARG A 489 6.27 -7.17 17.79
N THR A 490 7.36 -7.91 17.96
CA THR A 490 8.69 -7.45 17.52
C THR A 490 8.74 -7.20 16.01
N ALA A 491 8.11 -8.07 15.19
CA ALA A 491 8.02 -7.86 13.75
C ALA A 491 7.20 -6.60 13.40
N TYR A 492 6.04 -6.42 14.04
CA TYR A 492 5.18 -5.26 13.87
C TYR A 492 5.90 -3.95 14.21
N GLU A 493 6.53 -3.87 15.39
CA GLU A 493 7.28 -2.69 15.83
C GLU A 493 8.42 -2.36 14.86
N ARG A 494 9.17 -3.39 14.43
CA ARG A 494 10.25 -3.26 13.45
C ARG A 494 9.77 -2.65 12.13
N TYR A 495 8.69 -3.16 11.55
CA TYR A 495 8.21 -2.69 10.24
C TYR A 495 7.45 -1.36 10.33
N SER A 496 6.76 -1.11 11.45
CA SER A 496 6.05 0.15 11.71
C SER A 496 7.00 1.32 11.90
N ALA A 497 8.23 1.07 12.40
CA ALA A 497 9.29 2.07 12.48
C ALA A 497 9.87 2.47 11.11
N LEU A 498 9.57 1.74 10.04
CA LEU A 498 10.07 2.03 8.70
C LEU A 498 9.09 2.94 7.93
N PRO A 499 9.59 3.83 7.07
CA PRO A 499 8.74 4.65 6.20
C PRO A 499 7.92 3.79 5.23
N ALA A 500 6.94 4.42 4.58
CA ALA A 500 6.17 3.79 3.52
C ALA A 500 7.10 3.25 2.41
N TYR A 501 6.81 2.04 1.95
CA TYR A 501 7.62 1.33 0.96
C TYR A 501 7.31 1.78 -0.47
N PRO A 502 8.19 1.45 -1.45
CA PRO A 502 8.00 1.84 -2.84
C PRO A 502 6.67 1.38 -3.43
N ALA A 503 6.09 2.23 -4.30
CA ALA A 503 4.82 1.92 -4.95
C ALA A 503 4.87 0.67 -5.84
N LEU A 504 6.02 0.44 -6.47
CA LEU A 504 6.35 -0.73 -7.25
C LEU A 504 7.56 -1.44 -6.65
N ILE A 505 7.46 -2.74 -6.44
CA ILE A 505 8.56 -3.58 -5.99
C ILE A 505 8.73 -4.72 -6.98
N ARG A 506 9.84 -4.71 -7.73
CA ARG A 506 10.30 -5.86 -8.52
C ARG A 506 11.29 -6.65 -7.68
N GLY A 507 10.93 -7.90 -7.40
CA GLY A 507 11.86 -8.92 -6.92
C GLY A 507 12.03 -8.91 -5.41
N HIS A 508 13.13 -9.47 -4.94
CA HIS A 508 13.38 -9.61 -3.50
C HIS A 508 13.67 -8.26 -2.87
N PHE A 509 12.76 -7.78 -2.02
CA PHE A 509 12.86 -6.48 -1.35
C PHE A 509 13.25 -6.65 0.12
N ASP A 510 14.32 -5.99 0.52
CA ASP A 510 14.73 -5.86 1.91
C ASP A 510 14.44 -4.42 2.39
N PRO A 511 13.39 -4.21 3.21
CA PRO A 511 13.03 -2.89 3.70
C PRO A 511 14.15 -2.18 4.46
N LEU A 512 14.94 -2.91 5.25
CA LEU A 512 15.99 -2.31 6.09
C LEU A 512 17.14 -1.80 5.23
N ARG A 513 17.54 -2.60 4.24
CA ARG A 513 18.56 -2.19 3.27
C ARG A 513 18.09 -1.03 2.40
N TRP A 514 16.82 -1.04 1.99
CA TRP A 514 16.24 0.03 1.18
C TRP A 514 16.18 1.36 1.94
N VAL A 515 15.79 1.37 3.21
CA VAL A 515 15.77 2.59 4.04
C VAL A 515 17.17 3.16 4.24
N ALA A 516 18.17 2.31 4.41
CA ALA A 516 19.57 2.72 4.59
C ALA A 516 20.20 3.34 3.33
N ASP A 517 19.58 3.17 2.15
CA ASP A 517 20.06 3.76 0.90
C ASP A 517 19.69 5.26 0.84
N PRO A 518 20.68 6.18 0.81
CA PRO A 518 20.41 7.62 0.71
C PRO A 518 19.84 8.02 -0.66
N GLN A 519 19.99 7.19 -1.69
CA GLN A 519 19.45 7.41 -3.04
C GLN A 519 18.17 6.60 -3.29
N ARG A 520 17.53 6.08 -2.24
CA ARG A 520 16.29 5.31 -2.36
C ARG A 520 15.20 6.11 -3.06
N ARG A 521 14.35 5.39 -3.78
CA ARG A 521 13.14 5.90 -4.43
C ARG A 521 11.89 5.37 -3.74
N SER A 522 10.88 6.22 -3.62
CA SER A 522 9.58 5.90 -3.00
C SER A 522 8.55 5.40 -4.02
N ASP A 523 8.85 5.45 -5.32
CA ASP A 523 7.95 5.01 -6.38
C ASP A 523 8.29 3.62 -6.92
N VAL A 524 9.57 3.28 -7.01
CA VAL A 524 10.01 2.01 -7.58
C VAL A 524 11.26 1.46 -6.88
N PHE A 525 11.24 0.15 -6.67
CA PHE A 525 12.41 -0.67 -6.35
C PHE A 525 12.54 -1.78 -7.39
N ASP A 526 13.75 -1.96 -7.92
CA ASP A 526 14.10 -3.09 -8.79
C ASP A 526 15.37 -3.77 -8.31
N ALA A 527 15.25 -5.05 -7.96
CA ALA A 527 16.36 -5.88 -7.53
C ALA A 527 17.45 -6.07 -8.62
N SER A 528 17.15 -5.85 -9.91
CA SER A 528 18.13 -6.01 -11.00
C SER A 528 19.01 -4.80 -11.30
N GLY A 529 18.70 -3.64 -10.70
CA GLY A 529 19.49 -2.43 -10.88
C GLY A 529 18.67 -1.16 -10.65
N GLN A 530 19.33 -0.08 -10.26
CA GLN A 530 18.67 1.19 -10.01
C GLN A 530 18.28 1.89 -11.32
N THR A 531 17.06 2.39 -11.38
CA THR A 531 16.66 3.38 -12.40
C THR A 531 17.14 4.77 -11.93
N PRO A 532 17.97 5.50 -12.70
CA PRO A 532 18.54 6.77 -12.26
C PRO A 532 17.48 7.74 -11.76
N ALA A 533 17.74 8.40 -10.63
CA ALA A 533 16.91 9.51 -10.16
C ALA A 533 17.11 10.72 -11.09
N SER A 534 16.02 11.37 -11.51
CA SER A 534 16.10 12.60 -12.29
C SER A 534 16.65 13.74 -11.42
N THR A 535 17.69 14.43 -11.90
CA THR A 535 18.31 15.61 -11.25
C THR A 535 17.72 16.94 -11.73
N SER A 536 16.65 16.91 -12.54
CA SER A 536 15.99 18.10 -13.08
C SER A 536 15.27 18.88 -11.99
N GLU A 537 15.48 20.19 -11.84
CA GLU A 537 14.74 21.07 -10.90
C GLU A 537 13.21 21.04 -11.09
N LEU A 538 12.74 20.57 -12.24
CA LEU A 538 11.35 20.24 -12.50
C LEU A 538 11.01 18.83 -11.98
N ILE A 539 10.03 18.75 -11.09
CA ILE A 539 9.35 17.51 -10.69
C ILE A 539 8.09 17.36 -11.54
N THR A 540 7.84 16.15 -12.04
CA THR A 540 6.69 15.84 -12.89
C THR A 540 5.86 14.71 -12.28
N GLY A 541 4.54 14.84 -12.35
CA GLY A 541 3.58 13.81 -11.98
C GLY A 541 2.35 13.88 -12.88
N PHE A 542 1.24 13.35 -12.40
CA PHE A 542 -0.05 13.45 -13.07
C PHE A 542 -0.76 14.77 -12.73
N PRO A 543 -1.45 15.38 -13.71
CA PRO A 543 -2.43 16.43 -13.44
C PRO A 543 -3.52 15.88 -12.51
N GLY A 544 -3.55 16.35 -11.26
CA GLY A 544 -4.49 15.89 -10.23
C GLY A 544 -5.72 16.79 -10.16
N ALA A 545 -5.50 18.09 -10.00
CA ALA A 545 -6.53 19.13 -9.94
C ALA A 545 -5.99 20.43 -10.52
N GLU A 546 -6.81 21.14 -11.30
CA GLU A 546 -6.36 22.31 -12.03
C GLU A 546 -6.01 23.51 -11.13
N GLY A 547 -5.06 24.31 -11.60
CA GLY A 547 -4.67 25.59 -11.02
C GLY A 547 -3.16 25.71 -10.96
N SER A 548 -2.68 26.94 -10.76
CA SER A 548 -1.27 27.24 -10.62
C SER A 548 -1.07 28.19 -9.44
N ILE A 549 -0.20 27.82 -8.51
CA ILE A 549 0.07 28.61 -7.31
C ILE A 549 1.54 28.49 -6.89
N GLU A 550 2.04 29.56 -6.28
CA GLU A 550 3.33 29.59 -5.62
C GLU A 550 3.12 29.58 -4.12
N GLY A 551 3.94 28.82 -3.40
CA GLY A 551 3.79 28.68 -1.96
C GLY A 551 4.97 27.97 -1.31
N ARG A 552 5.04 28.06 0.01
CA ARG A 552 6.05 27.35 0.79
C ARG A 552 5.66 25.90 0.96
N VAL A 553 6.61 25.00 0.75
CA VAL A 553 6.44 23.58 0.97
C VAL A 553 6.32 23.28 2.47
N ARG A 554 5.37 22.40 2.80
CA ARG A 554 5.32 21.67 4.05
C ARG A 554 5.32 20.18 3.75
N VAL A 555 6.41 19.49 4.08
CA VAL A 555 6.49 18.04 3.97
C VAL A 555 5.85 17.41 5.20
N ILE A 556 4.80 16.61 5.00
CA ILE A 556 4.08 15.89 6.06
C ILE A 556 4.06 14.41 5.72
N THR A 557 4.75 13.58 6.49
CA THR A 557 4.89 12.15 6.21
C THR A 557 3.75 11.29 6.76
N THR A 558 3.07 11.75 7.82
CA THR A 558 1.91 11.09 8.42
C THR A 558 0.81 12.09 8.72
N VAL A 559 -0.45 11.64 8.68
CA VAL A 559 -1.61 12.51 8.92
C VAL A 559 -1.62 13.13 10.31
N ASP A 560 -1.01 12.45 11.29
CA ASP A 560 -0.92 12.90 12.69
C ASP A 560 -0.11 14.19 12.84
N MET A 561 0.82 14.44 11.91
CA MET A 561 1.57 15.70 11.81
C MET A 561 0.78 16.81 11.08
N GLY A 562 -0.49 16.57 10.75
CA GLY A 562 -1.34 17.50 10.01
C GLY A 562 -1.56 18.84 10.70
N ASN A 563 -1.35 18.93 12.02
CA ASN A 563 -1.37 20.18 12.77
C ASN A 563 -0.25 21.15 12.33
N GLU A 564 0.87 20.65 11.79
CA GLU A 564 2.01 21.46 11.33
C GLU A 564 1.71 22.27 10.07
N LEU A 565 0.73 21.87 9.26
CA LEU A 565 0.37 22.52 7.99
C LEU A 565 -0.16 23.94 8.18
N GLN A 566 0.60 24.98 7.85
CA GLN A 566 0.08 26.34 7.99
C GLN A 566 -0.88 26.70 6.85
N PRO A 567 -1.90 27.53 7.10
CA PRO A 567 -2.78 28.05 6.06
C PRO A 567 -2.00 28.65 4.89
N GLY A 568 -2.28 28.17 3.68
CA GLY A 568 -1.64 28.65 2.45
C GLY A 568 -0.30 28.00 2.09
N GLU A 569 0.18 27.04 2.88
CA GLU A 569 1.34 26.20 2.50
C GLU A 569 0.95 25.14 1.46
N ILE A 570 1.95 24.64 0.73
CA ILE A 570 1.82 23.52 -0.21
C ILE A 570 2.07 22.23 0.56
N LEU A 571 1.03 21.39 0.66
CA LEU A 571 1.12 20.09 1.30
C LEU A 571 1.88 19.12 0.39
N VAL A 572 3.03 18.64 0.84
CA VAL A 572 3.82 17.61 0.16
C VAL A 572 3.83 16.35 1.02
N THR A 573 3.37 15.22 0.47
CA THR A 573 3.31 13.95 1.21
C THR A 573 3.54 12.74 0.30
N ILE A 574 3.70 11.55 0.87
CA ILE A 574 3.89 10.33 0.08
C ILE A 574 2.55 9.93 -0.55
N VAL A 575 1.50 9.84 0.27
CA VAL A 575 0.20 9.34 -0.12
C VAL A 575 -0.87 9.96 0.78
N THR A 576 -2.08 10.17 0.26
CA THR A 576 -3.22 10.64 1.06
C THR A 576 -4.35 9.63 1.05
N ASN A 577 -5.21 9.70 2.06
CA ASN A 577 -6.46 8.95 2.15
C ASN A 577 -7.54 9.81 2.83
N ILE A 578 -8.71 9.23 3.12
CA ILE A 578 -9.84 10.01 3.67
C ILE A 578 -9.52 10.75 4.97
N GLY A 579 -8.57 10.24 5.77
CA GLY A 579 -8.13 10.90 6.98
C GLY A 579 -7.51 12.27 6.75
N TRP A 580 -6.98 12.51 5.55
CA TRP A 580 -6.38 13.78 5.16
C TRP A 580 -7.40 14.80 4.67
N THR A 581 -8.60 14.39 4.27
CA THR A 581 -9.64 15.29 3.70
C THR A 581 -9.85 16.56 4.54
N PRO A 582 -9.90 16.52 5.90
CA PRO A 582 -10.06 17.72 6.70
C PRO A 582 -8.88 18.72 6.66
N LEU A 583 -7.69 18.28 6.23
CA LEU A 583 -6.50 19.12 6.09
C LEU A 583 -6.48 19.90 4.78
N PHE A 584 -7.15 19.39 3.74
CA PHE A 584 -7.10 19.97 2.39
C PHE A 584 -7.50 21.45 2.37
N PRO A 585 -8.56 21.91 3.06
CA PRO A 585 -8.92 23.33 3.09
C PRO A 585 -7.81 24.27 3.58
N ARG A 586 -6.81 23.79 4.33
CA ARG A 586 -5.65 24.58 4.77
C ARG A 586 -4.58 24.73 3.69
N ALA A 587 -4.50 23.78 2.75
CA ALA A 587 -3.46 23.72 1.74
C ALA A 587 -3.74 24.66 0.55
N ALA A 588 -2.71 25.36 0.08
CA ALA A 588 -2.75 26.11 -1.17
C ALA A 588 -2.66 25.20 -2.40
N ALA A 589 -1.93 24.09 -2.30
CA ALA A 589 -1.85 23.03 -3.28
C ALA A 589 -1.46 21.70 -2.61
N VAL A 590 -1.71 20.58 -3.29
CA VAL A 590 -1.36 19.22 -2.83
C VAL A 590 -0.40 18.55 -3.81
N VAL A 591 0.70 18.02 -3.30
CA VAL A 591 1.70 17.27 -4.05
C VAL A 591 1.89 15.89 -3.41
N THR A 592 1.76 14.82 -4.17
CA THR A 592 1.98 13.45 -3.66
C THR A 592 2.99 12.65 -4.49
N ASP A 593 3.79 11.81 -3.84
CA ASP A 593 4.70 10.88 -4.52
C ASP A 593 3.94 9.73 -5.18
N VAL A 594 2.93 9.21 -4.49
CA VAL A 594 2.08 8.11 -4.93
C VAL A 594 0.70 8.66 -5.25
N GLY A 595 0.13 8.19 -6.34
CA GLY A 595 -1.23 8.52 -6.75
C GLY A 595 -1.40 8.49 -8.27
N ALA A 596 -2.64 8.43 -8.69
CA ALA A 596 -3.06 8.47 -10.08
C ALA A 596 -4.15 9.55 -10.29
N PRO A 597 -4.52 9.92 -11.53
CA PRO A 597 -5.59 10.89 -11.78
C PRO A 597 -6.96 10.55 -11.17
N LEU A 598 -7.18 9.31 -10.73
CA LEU A 598 -8.41 8.87 -10.05
C LEU A 598 -8.19 8.50 -8.57
N SER A 599 -7.03 8.88 -8.00
CA SER A 599 -6.71 8.73 -6.58
C SER A 599 -7.60 9.60 -5.70
N HIS A 600 -7.63 9.26 -4.40
CA HIS A 600 -8.31 10.08 -3.40
C HIS A 600 -7.82 11.53 -3.41
N ALA A 601 -6.50 11.73 -3.42
CA ALA A 601 -5.86 13.05 -3.44
C ALA A 601 -6.40 13.93 -4.58
N ALA A 602 -6.35 13.39 -5.80
CA ALA A 602 -6.77 14.11 -6.99
C ALA A 602 -8.28 14.41 -6.99
N ILE A 603 -9.10 13.48 -6.47
CA ILE A 603 -10.56 13.64 -6.44
C ILE A 603 -10.95 14.73 -5.44
N VAL A 604 -10.47 14.65 -4.20
CA VAL A 604 -10.80 15.64 -3.16
C VAL A 604 -10.28 17.02 -3.56
N ALA A 605 -9.05 17.12 -4.06
CA ALA A 605 -8.50 18.39 -4.52
C ALA A 605 -9.35 19.02 -5.64
N ARG A 606 -9.83 18.22 -6.61
CA ARG A 606 -10.74 18.70 -7.66
C ARG A 606 -12.10 19.17 -7.12
N GLU A 607 -12.67 18.45 -6.14
CA GLU A 607 -13.95 18.83 -5.54
C GLU A 607 -13.84 20.12 -4.71
N LEU A 608 -12.67 20.41 -4.17
CA LEU A 608 -12.38 21.63 -3.40
C LEU A 608 -11.77 22.77 -4.22
N GLY A 609 -11.47 22.53 -5.51
CA GLY A 609 -10.80 23.51 -6.37
C GLY A 609 -9.37 23.86 -5.95
N ILE A 610 -8.68 22.93 -5.29
CA ILE A 610 -7.29 23.08 -4.84
C ILE A 610 -6.35 22.49 -5.91
N PRO A 611 -5.35 23.23 -6.41
CA PRO A 611 -4.37 22.69 -7.37
C PRO A 611 -3.68 21.44 -6.83
N ALA A 612 -3.52 20.40 -7.65
CA ALA A 612 -2.84 19.18 -7.21
C ALA A 612 -2.03 18.49 -8.30
N VAL A 613 -0.87 17.97 -7.92
CA VAL A 613 0.00 17.11 -8.72
C VAL A 613 0.23 15.81 -7.94
N VAL A 614 -0.11 14.68 -8.53
CA VAL A 614 -0.07 13.37 -7.83
C VAL A 614 0.84 12.40 -8.57
N GLY A 615 1.41 11.43 -7.87
CA GLY A 615 2.29 10.44 -8.53
C GLY A 615 3.62 11.03 -8.99
N CYS A 616 4.19 11.97 -8.25
CA CYS A 616 5.49 12.60 -8.55
C CYS A 616 6.69 11.66 -8.35
N GLY A 617 6.46 10.56 -7.64
CA GLY A 617 7.39 9.50 -7.33
C GLY A 617 8.44 9.79 -6.27
N ASN A 618 9.04 10.98 -6.27
CA ASN A 618 10.08 11.35 -5.30
C ASN A 618 10.06 12.83 -4.87
N ALA A 619 8.92 13.52 -4.96
CA ALA A 619 8.77 14.88 -4.47
C ALA A 619 9.12 15.00 -2.97
N THR A 620 8.72 14.05 -2.12
CA THR A 620 9.06 14.11 -0.67
C THR A 620 10.54 13.93 -0.38
N MET A 621 11.29 13.35 -1.31
CA MET A 621 12.75 13.18 -1.21
C MET A 621 13.52 14.36 -1.79
N ARG A 622 12.84 15.22 -2.57
CA ARG A 622 13.45 16.33 -3.32
C ARG A 622 13.10 17.69 -2.75
N LEU A 623 11.90 17.83 -2.20
CA LEU A 623 11.39 19.04 -1.58
C LEU A 623 11.58 18.96 -0.07
N HIS A 624 11.98 20.08 0.52
CA HIS A 624 12.13 20.24 1.95
C HIS A 624 11.11 21.26 2.47
N THR A 625 10.72 21.09 3.73
CA THR A 625 9.86 22.06 4.40
C THR A 625 10.51 23.44 4.39
N GLY A 626 9.80 24.43 3.85
CA GLY A 626 10.27 25.81 3.70
C GLY A 626 10.60 26.22 2.26
N ASP A 627 10.90 25.26 1.38
CA ASP A 627 11.21 25.49 -0.04
C ASP A 627 10.10 26.29 -0.72
N LEU A 628 10.48 27.21 -1.60
CA LEU A 628 9.50 27.94 -2.41
C LEU A 628 9.31 27.20 -3.74
N VAL A 629 8.09 26.80 -4.04
CA VAL A 629 7.78 26.07 -5.27
C VAL A 629 6.60 26.67 -6.02
N ARG A 630 6.56 26.46 -7.33
CA ARG A 630 5.40 26.67 -8.18
C ARG A 630 4.77 25.32 -8.51
N VAL A 631 3.53 25.13 -8.12
CA VAL A 631 2.74 23.92 -8.45
C VAL A 631 1.77 24.26 -9.56
N ASN A 632 1.85 23.54 -10.68
CA ASN A 632 0.88 23.59 -11.76
C ASN A 632 0.15 22.25 -11.89
N GLY A 633 -1.02 22.18 -11.27
CA GLY A 633 -1.84 20.97 -11.24
C GLY A 633 -2.52 20.64 -12.56
N GLY A 634 -2.60 21.58 -13.51
CA GLY A 634 -3.10 21.34 -14.87
C GLY A 634 -2.06 20.68 -15.79
N GLN A 635 -0.78 20.98 -15.58
CA GLN A 635 0.34 20.37 -16.33
C GLN A 635 0.97 19.17 -15.60
N GLY A 636 0.68 18.99 -14.32
CA GLY A 636 1.29 17.93 -13.52
C GLY A 636 2.74 18.23 -13.17
N THR A 637 3.09 19.49 -12.90
CA THR A 637 4.47 19.92 -12.67
C THR A 637 4.65 20.68 -11.36
N VAL A 638 5.81 20.50 -10.73
CA VAL A 638 6.27 21.25 -9.56
C VAL A 638 7.68 21.76 -9.84
N GLU A 639 7.85 23.08 -9.84
CA GLU A 639 9.11 23.77 -10.11
C GLU A 639 9.67 24.37 -8.81
N ILE A 640 10.92 24.06 -8.50
CA ILE A 640 11.63 24.62 -7.34
C ILE A 640 12.11 26.03 -7.71
N LEU A 641 11.72 27.04 -6.93
CA LEU A 641 12.04 28.45 -7.19
C LEU A 641 13.20 28.97 -6.33
N SER A 642 13.30 28.51 -5.08
CA SER A 642 14.40 28.86 -4.15
C SER A 642 14.43 27.98 -2.91
#